data_AF-A0A7C1QXH6-F1
#
_entry.id   AF-A0A7C1QXH6-F1
#
_cell.length_a   1.000
_cell.length_b   1.000
_cell.length_c   1.000
_cell.angle_alpha   90.00
_cell.angle_beta   90.00
_cell.angle_gamma   90.00
#
_symmetry.space_group_name_H-M   'P 1'
#
loop_
_entity.id
_entity.type
_entity.pdbx_description
1 polymer ?
#
loop_
_entity_poly.entity_id
_entity_poly.type
_entity_poly.pdbx_seq_one_letter_code
_entity_poly.pdbx_strand_id
1 'polypeptide(L)'
;MKNSNILIIGAGISGIESALTLGEQGYRVILVEKSPSVGGRMAQLDKTFPTLDCSICILAPKMVEVSRHPNIELFTYSEVQEISGQEGNFNVKILKRARYVNWDTCTGCGQCMEKCPMKKIPSEFEESMGNRTAIYIPFPQAVPRKAVIDAEKCLYLTKNACKLCEKECGPGAITWDMKDEVVEYNVASIICATGFDLLDPSILDRYHYGGYPNVITAMQYERLLSASGPTEGELLRPSDKEHVKNICFISCVGSRNIDLCSYCSKFCCMYQTKEGVVTREHSPDTKVTIFFNDIRVIGKNQEEFIERAKKEYGLVYYRGIPGDIRQNPKNNNLYVKHANLDTGDVQVNEFDLVVLANAVIPRKDANQLAKILGIEQNELGFFKTKDSTEDLRSTRDGIYVTGSCQSPDDIANSVAKACGAAALAATHAVPLSSEEIKVELPPLKIVKPKDDPRIGVFVCRCGINIAGYIDVPTLVEYAKTLPNVVFSMENKYSCSQLTQDVIKEKIEELNLNRVVVSACTPRTHEPLFQKTIREAGLNEYLFNFVSIRELDSWVHMNDNPRATDKAKDLIRMGVARVAAQKAELKIKGEVVPEALVIGGGITGISAALEIANKGFKVHLVEKENKLGGQLNLIYKINFDRIDSQNFLNTKLKEFNEQKNITVYLNSKVTDVIGSIGNFKVVVKENKEGKDINLNVSTIITATGAYEYKPKGWYHYGENANVMTQLELSEKLRNNELQDGQTFVFIHCVGSRQPEGGNGVTYCSLICCSESIRHALYVKETYPNSTIYVLYRDIRVGTYEEQYYWKAREDVNYIRFNEYPTVNPNNGELKVVVKDILTQVELTIKADKVVLSTPLIPHDTQKLGEMIKCARDQNGYFLEAHVKLRPIDFATDGIYLAGTCHGPKGIADSISQGRGAAAHALIPLISGEVENEPLVSIVDPALCIACQKCEEVCNFGAIGVNFDSDIMVSESNPLLCKGCGDCSAACPSGAITMSHFADNQIIPMIREAVRGDYIDERPRIVAFLCNWCSYAGADTCGVSRFQYPTNIRPIRVMCTGRIPKRFILQAFLEGADGVFVGGCHIGDCHYLKGNYDMLQRYNELKDILESVGVNSDRYRLEWISASEGKRFSQVVTEFVNQIKELGPLSKTGDKIEKKEKVKESA
;
A
#
# COMPACT_ATOMS: atom_id res chain seq x y z
N MET A 1 -19.03 35.10 -1.07
CA MET A 1 -19.64 33.99 -0.32
C MET A 1 -18.53 33.01 0.01
N LYS A 2 -18.49 32.45 1.23
CA LYS A 2 -17.54 31.39 1.56
C LYS A 2 -18.01 30.13 0.81
N ASN A 3 -17.22 29.67 -0.16
CA ASN A 3 -17.55 28.51 -0.96
C ASN A 3 -16.89 27.27 -0.35
N SER A 4 -17.68 26.26 -0.02
CA SER A 4 -17.21 25.00 0.58
C SER A 4 -17.02 23.88 -0.44
N ASN A 5 -17.42 24.09 -1.69
CA ASN A 5 -17.40 23.09 -2.74
C ASN A 5 -16.02 23.01 -3.39
N ILE A 6 -15.50 21.79 -3.56
CA ILE A 6 -14.28 21.51 -4.30
C ILE A 6 -14.61 20.54 -5.42
N LEU A 7 -14.20 20.84 -6.64
CA LEU A 7 -14.40 19.96 -7.80
C LEU A 7 -13.18 19.05 -8.00
N ILE A 8 -13.44 17.78 -8.28
CA ILE A 8 -12.41 16.82 -8.70
C ILE A 8 -12.82 16.21 -10.03
N ILE A 9 -11.93 16.25 -11.01
CA ILE A 9 -12.16 15.75 -12.37
C ILE A 9 -11.34 14.48 -12.59
N GLY A 10 -12.04 13.35 -12.72
CA GLY A 10 -11.50 12.01 -12.86
C GLY A 10 -11.53 11.26 -11.53
N ALA A 11 -12.14 10.08 -11.51
CA ALA A 11 -12.29 9.22 -10.33
C ALA A 11 -11.48 7.92 -10.47
N GLY A 12 -10.25 8.03 -10.98
CA GLY A 12 -9.21 7.04 -10.72
C GLY A 12 -8.72 7.10 -9.27
N ILE A 13 -7.75 6.26 -8.90
CA ILE A 13 -7.25 6.19 -7.51
C ILE A 13 -6.86 7.56 -6.91
N SER A 14 -6.20 8.44 -7.68
CA SER A 14 -5.84 9.79 -7.21
C SER A 14 -7.06 10.68 -6.96
N GLY A 15 -8.08 10.62 -7.82
CA GLY A 15 -9.30 11.40 -7.64
C GLY A 15 -10.13 10.91 -6.46
N ILE A 16 -10.23 9.59 -6.31
CA ILE A 16 -10.87 8.94 -5.16
C ILE A 16 -10.17 9.36 -3.87
N GLU A 17 -8.84 9.28 -3.81
CA GLU A 17 -8.09 9.64 -2.61
C GLU A 17 -8.23 11.11 -2.24
N SER A 18 -8.15 12.00 -3.24
CA SER A 18 -8.34 13.44 -3.04
C SER A 18 -9.75 13.73 -2.49
N ALA A 19 -10.76 13.03 -3.02
CA ALA A 19 -12.14 13.20 -2.60
C ALA A 19 -12.37 12.72 -1.15
N LEU A 20 -11.84 11.55 -0.80
CA LEU A 20 -11.93 11.00 0.56
C LEU A 20 -11.21 11.91 1.56
N THR A 21 -9.98 12.32 1.27
CA THR A 21 -9.20 13.22 2.14
C THR A 21 -9.96 14.52 2.42
N LEU A 22 -10.50 15.16 1.39
CA LEU A 22 -11.29 16.40 1.54
C LEU A 22 -12.62 16.16 2.26
N GLY A 23 -13.29 15.05 1.95
CA GLY A 23 -14.54 14.66 2.60
C GLY A 23 -14.39 14.45 4.09
N GLU A 24 -13.31 13.77 4.52
CA GLU A 24 -12.96 13.50 5.92
C GLU A 24 -12.54 14.77 6.66
N GLN A 25 -11.89 15.73 5.99
CA GLN A 25 -11.65 17.07 6.53
C GLN A 25 -12.91 17.94 6.62
N GLY A 26 -14.07 17.43 6.15
CA GLY A 26 -15.35 18.13 6.23
C GLY A 26 -15.65 19.07 5.08
N TYR A 27 -15.01 18.96 3.90
CA TYR A 27 -15.36 19.79 2.73
C TYR A 27 -16.40 19.10 1.84
N ARG A 28 -17.25 19.89 1.17
CA ARG A 28 -18.16 19.36 0.14
C ARG A 28 -17.36 19.10 -1.14
N VAL A 29 -17.39 17.87 -1.63
CA VAL A 29 -16.63 17.46 -2.81
C VAL A 29 -17.58 17.07 -3.92
N ILE A 30 -17.33 17.59 -5.12
CA ILE A 30 -18.06 17.22 -6.34
C ILE A 30 -17.06 16.40 -7.17
N LEU A 31 -17.27 15.09 -7.25
CA LEU A 31 -16.38 14.17 -7.96
C LEU A 31 -17.00 13.77 -9.31
N VAL A 32 -16.35 14.17 -10.41
CA VAL A 32 -16.84 13.92 -11.77
C VAL A 32 -16.03 12.82 -12.44
N GLU A 33 -16.71 11.81 -12.98
CA GLU A 33 -16.11 10.69 -13.69
C GLU A 33 -16.76 10.50 -15.06
N LYS A 34 -15.92 10.49 -16.10
CA LYS A 34 -16.37 10.40 -17.50
C LYS A 34 -16.99 9.04 -17.82
N SER A 35 -16.43 7.97 -17.28
CA SER A 35 -16.94 6.61 -17.48
C SER A 35 -18.12 6.31 -16.54
N PRO A 36 -18.90 5.25 -16.78
CA PRO A 36 -20.04 4.92 -15.92
C PRO A 36 -19.67 4.50 -14.49
N SER A 37 -18.39 4.22 -14.22
CA SER A 37 -17.90 3.74 -12.93
C SER A 37 -16.60 4.43 -12.53
N VAL A 38 -16.40 4.64 -11.23
CA VAL A 38 -15.09 5.02 -10.69
C VAL A 38 -14.10 3.84 -10.74
N GLY A 39 -12.82 4.13 -10.48
CA GLY A 39 -11.75 3.15 -10.35
C GLY A 39 -10.59 3.33 -11.34
N GLY A 40 -10.86 3.92 -12.50
CA GLY A 40 -9.85 4.21 -13.53
C GLY A 40 -9.07 2.96 -14.00
N ARG A 41 -7.82 3.17 -14.47
CA ARG A 41 -6.95 2.08 -14.95
C ARG A 41 -6.60 1.05 -13.87
N MET A 42 -6.59 1.44 -12.60
CA MET A 42 -6.28 0.52 -11.49
C MET A 42 -7.31 -0.61 -11.36
N ALA A 43 -8.59 -0.35 -11.69
CA ALA A 43 -9.64 -1.37 -11.69
C ALA A 43 -9.45 -2.44 -12.79
N GLN A 44 -8.73 -2.11 -13.86
CA GLN A 44 -8.45 -3.06 -14.95
C GLN A 44 -7.32 -4.04 -14.62
N LEU A 45 -6.46 -3.71 -13.67
CA LEU A 45 -5.32 -4.55 -13.27
C LEU A 45 -5.81 -5.82 -12.56
N ASP A 46 -5.09 -6.92 -12.64
CA ASP A 46 -5.32 -8.08 -11.77
C ASP A 46 -4.67 -7.86 -10.40
N LYS A 47 -3.37 -7.59 -10.40
CA LYS A 47 -2.55 -7.37 -9.20
C LYS A 47 -1.71 -6.09 -9.30
N THR A 48 -1.21 -5.64 -8.15
CA THR A 48 -0.35 -4.44 -8.03
C THR A 48 1.03 -4.77 -7.47
N PHE A 49 2.10 -4.31 -8.12
CA PHE A 49 3.49 -4.46 -7.63
C PHE A 49 3.80 -3.47 -6.50
N PRO A 50 4.79 -3.71 -5.62
CA PRO A 50 5.56 -4.94 -5.48
C PRO A 50 4.89 -5.98 -4.56
N THR A 51 3.75 -5.64 -3.95
CA THR A 51 3.07 -6.47 -2.95
C THR A 51 2.34 -7.66 -3.55
N LEU A 52 1.96 -7.59 -4.83
CA LEU A 52 1.10 -8.58 -5.51
C LEU A 52 -0.33 -8.64 -4.96
N ASP A 53 -0.78 -7.58 -4.28
CA ASP A 53 -2.18 -7.44 -3.87
C ASP A 53 -3.09 -7.44 -5.09
N CYS A 54 -4.26 -8.07 -4.97
CA CYS A 54 -5.31 -7.95 -5.97
C CYS A 54 -5.78 -6.50 -6.01
N SER A 55 -5.76 -5.89 -7.20
CA SER A 55 -6.05 -4.46 -7.39
C SER A 55 -7.45 -4.10 -6.88
N ILE A 56 -8.46 -4.92 -7.19
CA ILE A 56 -9.85 -4.74 -6.80
C ILE A 56 -10.02 -4.91 -5.30
N CYS A 57 -9.26 -5.79 -4.66
CA CYS A 57 -9.36 -5.98 -3.21
C CYS A 57 -8.95 -4.72 -2.44
N ILE A 58 -8.01 -3.94 -2.97
CA ILE A 58 -7.57 -2.71 -2.33
C ILE A 58 -8.37 -1.49 -2.85
N LEU A 59 -8.72 -1.46 -4.14
CA LEU A 59 -9.42 -0.33 -4.75
C LEU A 59 -10.92 -0.31 -4.46
N ALA A 60 -11.62 -1.45 -4.53
CA ALA A 60 -13.08 -1.49 -4.39
C ALA A 60 -13.59 -0.94 -3.05
N PRO A 61 -12.93 -1.18 -1.90
CA PRO A 61 -13.28 -0.51 -0.65
C PRO A 61 -13.31 1.01 -0.77
N LYS A 62 -12.26 1.63 -1.35
CA LYS A 62 -12.21 3.08 -1.57
C LYS A 62 -13.26 3.56 -2.58
N MET A 63 -13.56 2.76 -3.61
CA MET A 63 -14.65 3.07 -4.56
C MET A 63 -16.03 3.08 -3.86
N VAL A 64 -16.30 2.10 -3.00
CA VAL A 64 -17.54 2.06 -2.21
C VAL A 64 -17.57 3.21 -1.22
N GLU A 65 -16.47 3.46 -0.53
CA GLU A 65 -16.34 4.53 0.45
C GLU A 65 -16.64 5.90 -0.15
N VAL A 66 -16.01 6.24 -1.28
CA VAL A 66 -16.23 7.53 -1.95
C VAL A 66 -17.66 7.69 -2.45
N SER A 67 -18.30 6.60 -2.87
CA SER A 67 -19.71 6.62 -3.34
C SER A 67 -20.73 6.76 -2.21
N ARG A 68 -20.35 6.44 -0.98
CA ARG A 68 -21.20 6.49 0.22
C ARG A 68 -20.80 7.60 1.19
N HIS A 69 -19.78 8.39 0.86
CA HIS A 69 -19.30 9.43 1.75
C HIS A 69 -20.29 10.60 1.75
N PRO A 70 -20.76 11.07 2.92
CA PRO A 70 -21.83 12.07 3.00
C PRO A 70 -21.46 13.43 2.39
N ASN A 71 -20.19 13.79 2.49
CA ASN A 71 -19.68 15.05 1.96
C ASN A 71 -19.26 14.96 0.49
N ILE A 72 -19.43 13.82 -0.19
CA ILE A 72 -18.99 13.62 -1.58
C ILE A 72 -20.20 13.37 -2.47
N GLU A 73 -20.35 14.20 -3.50
CA GLU A 73 -21.33 14.04 -4.55
C GLU A 73 -20.67 13.46 -5.80
N LEU A 74 -21.01 12.22 -6.14
CA LEU A 74 -20.39 11.48 -7.23
C LEU A 74 -21.22 11.57 -8.52
N PHE A 75 -20.68 12.23 -9.53
CA PHE A 75 -21.21 12.29 -10.89
C PHE A 75 -20.43 11.37 -11.83
N THR A 76 -20.82 10.08 -11.92
CA THR A 76 -20.30 9.21 -12.99
C THR A 76 -21.09 9.36 -14.29
N TYR A 77 -20.50 8.90 -15.39
CA TYR A 77 -20.98 9.14 -16.75
C TYR A 77 -21.23 10.62 -17.04
N SER A 78 -20.33 11.47 -16.52
CA SER A 78 -20.47 12.92 -16.56
C SER A 78 -19.12 13.58 -16.90
N GLU A 79 -19.15 14.75 -17.54
CA GLU A 79 -17.93 15.47 -17.92
C GLU A 79 -18.08 16.98 -17.75
N VAL A 80 -16.97 17.65 -17.45
CA VAL A 80 -16.94 19.11 -17.34
C VAL A 80 -16.94 19.72 -18.73
N GLN A 81 -17.89 20.63 -19.00
CA GLN A 81 -18.01 21.31 -20.29
C GLN A 81 -17.37 22.68 -20.29
N GLU A 82 -17.56 23.45 -19.23
CA GLU A 82 -17.17 24.85 -19.16
C GLU A 82 -16.74 25.21 -17.75
N ILE A 83 -15.66 25.99 -17.63
CA ILE A 83 -15.20 26.58 -16.38
C ILE A 83 -14.94 28.06 -16.62
N SER A 84 -15.49 28.92 -15.76
CA SER A 84 -15.21 30.35 -15.72
C SER A 84 -14.95 30.81 -14.29
N GLY A 85 -14.44 32.02 -14.11
CA GLY A 85 -14.11 32.57 -12.78
C GLY A 85 -12.64 32.41 -12.40
N GLN A 86 -12.36 32.45 -11.10
CA GLN A 86 -11.01 32.45 -10.53
C GLN A 86 -10.98 31.70 -9.20
N GLU A 87 -9.79 31.52 -8.62
CA GLU A 87 -9.61 30.86 -7.33
C GLU A 87 -10.58 31.40 -6.26
N GLY A 88 -11.18 30.48 -5.49
CA GLY A 88 -12.23 30.75 -4.52
C GLY A 88 -13.64 30.91 -5.11
N ASN A 89 -13.81 31.06 -6.43
CA ASN A 89 -15.11 31.29 -7.07
C ASN A 89 -15.12 30.90 -8.56
N PHE A 90 -15.02 29.60 -8.86
CA PHE A 90 -15.20 29.06 -10.20
C PHE A 90 -16.65 28.67 -10.45
N ASN A 91 -17.21 29.05 -11.59
CA ASN A 91 -18.48 28.52 -12.08
C ASN A 91 -18.20 27.39 -13.06
N VAL A 92 -18.77 26.21 -12.79
CA VAL A 92 -18.51 25.00 -13.54
C VAL A 92 -19.82 24.42 -14.06
N LYS A 93 -19.86 24.09 -15.36
CA LYS A 93 -20.94 23.33 -15.97
C LYS A 93 -20.53 21.88 -16.17
N ILE A 94 -21.32 20.97 -15.61
CA ILE A 94 -21.10 19.52 -15.70
C ILE A 94 -22.23 18.93 -16.54
N LEU A 95 -21.87 18.24 -17.63
CA LEU A 95 -22.80 17.46 -18.44
C LEU A 95 -22.95 16.07 -17.83
N LYS A 96 -24.16 15.74 -17.39
CA LYS A 96 -24.59 14.38 -17.06
C LYS A 96 -25.16 13.75 -18.33
N ARG A 97 -24.48 12.75 -18.87
CA ARG A 97 -24.94 12.07 -20.09
C ARG A 97 -26.15 11.19 -19.80
N ALA A 98 -27.07 11.10 -20.76
CA ALA A 98 -28.23 10.24 -20.69
C ALA A 98 -27.80 8.78 -20.56
N ARG A 99 -28.14 8.16 -19.43
CA ARG A 99 -27.83 6.75 -19.15
C ARG A 99 -28.87 5.81 -19.77
N TYR A 100 -30.06 6.34 -20.08
CA TYR A 100 -31.29 5.64 -20.46
C TYR A 100 -31.75 4.59 -19.44
N VAL A 101 -31.25 4.67 -18.22
CA VAL A 101 -31.56 3.81 -17.09
C VAL A 101 -31.66 4.70 -15.86
N ASN A 102 -32.81 4.68 -15.18
CA ASN A 102 -32.97 5.31 -13.89
C ASN A 102 -32.15 4.54 -12.84
N TRP A 103 -31.08 5.16 -12.34
CA TRP A 103 -30.17 4.53 -11.38
C TRP A 103 -30.74 4.42 -9.97
N ASP A 104 -31.76 5.20 -9.62
CA ASP A 104 -32.46 5.07 -8.33
C ASP A 104 -33.30 3.78 -8.29
N THR A 105 -33.82 3.38 -9.45
CA THR A 105 -34.65 2.17 -9.60
C THR A 105 -33.85 0.93 -9.99
N CYS A 106 -32.73 1.09 -10.71
CA CYS A 106 -31.93 -0.03 -11.21
C CYS A 106 -31.24 -0.78 -10.05
N THR A 107 -31.46 -2.08 -9.92
CA THR A 107 -30.78 -2.92 -8.90
C THR A 107 -29.42 -3.46 -9.36
N GLY A 108 -29.03 -3.20 -10.62
CA GLY A 108 -27.80 -3.76 -11.19
C GLY A 108 -27.84 -5.28 -11.39
N CYS A 109 -29.02 -5.92 -11.44
CA CYS A 109 -29.15 -7.38 -11.51
C CYS A 109 -28.48 -8.02 -12.75
N GLY A 110 -28.29 -7.28 -13.83
CA GLY A 110 -27.64 -7.75 -15.06
C GLY A 110 -28.53 -8.52 -16.04
N GLN A 111 -29.78 -8.85 -15.68
CA GLN A 111 -30.71 -9.60 -16.55
C GLN A 111 -30.92 -8.96 -17.93
N CYS A 112 -30.97 -7.63 -17.97
CA CYS A 112 -31.08 -6.88 -19.21
C CYS A 112 -29.87 -7.06 -20.15
N MET A 113 -28.67 -7.31 -19.61
CA MET A 113 -27.45 -7.57 -20.37
C MET A 113 -27.52 -8.95 -21.02
N GLU A 114 -27.96 -9.98 -20.29
CA GLU A 114 -28.05 -11.36 -20.78
C GLU A 114 -28.97 -11.49 -22.01
N LYS A 115 -30.06 -10.71 -22.00
CA LYS A 115 -31.13 -10.71 -23.01
C LYS A 115 -30.86 -9.75 -24.16
N CYS A 116 -29.86 -8.88 -24.04
CA CYS A 116 -29.49 -7.96 -25.12
C CYS A 116 -28.98 -8.75 -26.34
N PRO A 117 -29.54 -8.53 -27.56
CA PRO A 117 -29.08 -9.23 -28.76
C PRO A 117 -27.73 -8.73 -29.29
N MET A 118 -27.29 -7.53 -28.86
CA MET A 118 -26.03 -6.91 -29.31
C MET A 118 -24.82 -7.48 -28.54
N LYS A 119 -24.48 -8.76 -28.75
CA LYS A 119 -23.47 -9.48 -27.93
C LYS A 119 -22.01 -9.37 -28.38
N LYS A 120 -21.73 -8.74 -29.53
CA LYS A 120 -20.40 -8.70 -30.17
C LYS A 120 -19.78 -7.30 -30.19
N ILE A 121 -20.06 -6.49 -29.17
CA ILE A 121 -19.42 -5.17 -29.04
C ILE A 121 -18.14 -5.39 -28.25
N PRO A 122 -16.94 -5.07 -28.78
CA PRO A 122 -15.70 -5.18 -28.02
C PRO A 122 -15.79 -4.34 -26.74
N SER A 123 -15.40 -4.90 -25.61
CA SER A 123 -15.42 -4.21 -24.33
C SER A 123 -14.16 -3.35 -24.18
N GLU A 124 -14.36 -2.06 -23.92
CA GLU A 124 -13.29 -1.09 -23.67
C GLU A 124 -12.56 -1.41 -22.35
N PHE A 125 -13.30 -1.86 -21.33
CA PHE A 125 -12.72 -2.27 -20.04
C PHE A 125 -11.84 -3.52 -20.19
N GLU A 126 -12.23 -4.43 -21.09
CA GLU A 126 -11.48 -5.65 -21.40
C GLU A 126 -10.40 -5.45 -22.48
N GLU A 127 -10.09 -4.21 -22.87
CA GLU A 127 -9.09 -3.89 -23.90
C GLU A 127 -9.32 -4.68 -25.21
N SER A 128 -10.60 -4.84 -25.58
CA SER A 128 -11.08 -5.63 -26.72
C SER A 128 -10.77 -7.14 -26.68
N MET A 129 -10.32 -7.68 -25.53
CA MET A 129 -10.13 -9.13 -25.33
C MET A 129 -11.43 -9.88 -25.02
N GLY A 130 -12.47 -9.14 -24.62
CA GLY A 130 -13.81 -9.63 -24.36
C GLY A 130 -14.87 -8.76 -25.03
N ASN A 131 -16.10 -9.26 -25.06
CA ASN A 131 -17.26 -8.52 -25.58
C ASN A 131 -18.16 -8.05 -24.44
N ARG A 132 -18.87 -6.95 -24.67
CA ARG A 132 -20.00 -6.47 -23.88
C ARG A 132 -21.26 -6.35 -24.74
N THR A 133 -22.36 -6.00 -24.09
CA THR A 133 -23.65 -5.70 -24.72
C THR A 133 -23.91 -4.20 -24.84
N ALA A 134 -24.94 -3.80 -25.60
CA ALA A 134 -25.32 -2.39 -25.75
C ALA A 134 -25.84 -1.80 -24.43
N ILE A 135 -26.60 -2.57 -23.65
CA ILE A 135 -26.85 -2.29 -22.23
C ILE A 135 -25.85 -3.09 -21.41
N TYR A 136 -25.07 -2.44 -20.55
CA TYR A 136 -23.96 -3.06 -19.85
C TYR A 136 -23.68 -2.42 -18.49
N ILE A 137 -22.95 -3.15 -17.65
CA ILE A 137 -22.26 -2.66 -16.46
C ILE A 137 -20.75 -2.78 -16.78
N PRO A 138 -19.92 -1.75 -16.57
CA PRO A 138 -18.53 -1.74 -17.05
C PRO A 138 -17.70 -2.96 -16.63
N PHE A 139 -17.81 -3.34 -15.35
CA PHE A 139 -17.16 -4.51 -14.77
C PHE A 139 -17.92 -4.95 -13.50
N PRO A 140 -17.73 -6.19 -13.00
CA PRO A 140 -18.58 -6.74 -11.94
C PRO A 140 -18.61 -5.94 -10.63
N GLN A 141 -17.49 -5.29 -10.27
CA GLN A 141 -17.32 -4.47 -9.07
C GLN A 141 -17.45 -2.96 -9.35
N ALA A 142 -18.04 -2.58 -10.48
CA ALA A 142 -18.26 -1.19 -10.83
C ALA A 142 -19.00 -0.43 -9.71
N VAL A 143 -18.63 0.82 -9.49
CA VAL A 143 -19.29 1.72 -8.54
C VAL A 143 -19.62 3.04 -9.25
N PRO A 144 -20.90 3.43 -9.34
CA PRO A 144 -22.06 2.66 -8.91
C PRO A 144 -22.27 1.40 -9.77
N ARG A 145 -22.73 0.30 -9.17
CA ARG A 145 -23.01 -0.94 -9.90
C ARG A 145 -24.35 -0.89 -10.64
N LYS A 146 -24.47 -0.01 -11.64
CA LYS A 146 -25.72 0.27 -12.36
C LYS A 146 -25.53 0.08 -13.86
N ALA A 147 -26.58 -0.34 -14.55
CA ALA A 147 -26.54 -0.52 -16.00
C ALA A 147 -26.60 0.84 -16.72
N VAL A 148 -25.98 0.92 -17.89
CA VAL A 148 -26.04 2.04 -18.82
C VAL A 148 -26.29 1.53 -20.23
N ILE A 149 -27.01 2.29 -21.05
CA ILE A 149 -27.21 1.98 -22.48
C ILE A 149 -26.27 2.82 -23.34
N ASP A 150 -25.45 2.16 -24.12
CA ASP A 150 -24.68 2.75 -25.21
C ASP A 150 -25.63 3.11 -26.36
N ALA A 151 -25.95 4.40 -26.49
CA ALA A 151 -26.88 4.91 -27.48
C ALA A 151 -26.46 4.62 -28.92
N GLU A 152 -25.16 4.60 -29.21
CA GLU A 152 -24.62 4.40 -30.55
C GLU A 152 -24.73 2.94 -31.01
N LYS A 153 -24.78 2.00 -30.06
CA LYS A 153 -24.86 0.56 -30.36
C LYS A 153 -26.25 -0.04 -30.10
N CYS A 154 -27.13 0.67 -29.40
CA CYS A 154 -28.47 0.20 -29.06
C CYS A 154 -29.41 0.15 -30.27
N LEU A 155 -29.99 -1.02 -30.56
CA LEU A 155 -30.93 -1.20 -31.68
C LEU A 155 -32.25 -0.43 -31.52
N TYR A 156 -32.64 -0.08 -30.28
CA TYR A 156 -33.80 0.78 -30.07
C TYR A 156 -33.49 2.23 -30.46
N LEU A 157 -32.42 2.79 -29.89
CA LEU A 157 -32.10 4.20 -30.06
C LEU A 157 -31.62 4.51 -31.50
N THR A 158 -31.04 3.53 -32.18
CA THR A 158 -30.56 3.69 -33.57
C THR A 158 -31.59 3.28 -34.64
N LYS A 159 -32.40 2.24 -34.38
CA LYS A 159 -33.28 1.61 -35.41
C LYS A 159 -34.72 1.39 -34.95
N ASN A 160 -35.08 1.80 -33.73
CA ASN A 160 -36.38 1.57 -33.10
C ASN A 160 -36.84 0.10 -33.11
N ALA A 161 -35.90 -0.86 -33.01
CA ALA A 161 -36.16 -2.27 -33.35
C ALA A 161 -36.21 -3.25 -32.16
N CYS A 162 -35.73 -2.89 -30.96
CA CYS A 162 -35.60 -3.83 -29.84
C CYS A 162 -35.98 -3.19 -28.50
N LYS A 163 -36.74 -3.87 -27.64
CA LYS A 163 -37.07 -3.41 -26.27
C LYS A 163 -36.91 -4.52 -25.21
N LEU A 164 -36.07 -5.51 -25.47
CA LEU A 164 -35.94 -6.69 -24.60
C LEU A 164 -35.43 -6.33 -23.19
N CYS A 165 -34.49 -5.38 -23.09
CA CYS A 165 -33.99 -4.92 -21.79
C CYS A 165 -35.06 -4.29 -20.92
N GLU A 166 -36.04 -3.59 -21.50
CA GLU A 166 -37.19 -3.01 -20.79
C GLU A 166 -38.12 -4.11 -20.27
N LYS A 167 -38.44 -5.11 -21.10
CA LYS A 167 -39.31 -6.24 -20.73
C LYS A 167 -38.77 -7.08 -19.57
N GLU A 168 -37.45 -7.21 -19.50
CA GLU A 168 -36.76 -8.05 -18.52
C GLU A 168 -36.37 -7.25 -17.26
N CYS A 169 -36.58 -5.93 -17.27
CA CYS A 169 -36.30 -5.11 -16.11
C CYS A 169 -37.48 -5.16 -15.13
N GLY A 170 -37.46 -6.13 -14.21
CA GLY A 170 -38.50 -6.27 -13.17
C GLY A 170 -38.83 -4.96 -12.42
N PRO A 171 -37.83 -4.17 -11.98
CA PRO A 171 -38.06 -2.87 -11.35
C PRO A 171 -38.55 -1.74 -12.28
N GLY A 172 -38.54 -1.91 -13.61
CA GLY A 172 -38.97 -0.88 -14.56
C GLY A 172 -38.00 0.30 -14.73
N ALA A 173 -36.68 0.07 -14.59
CA ALA A 173 -35.68 1.13 -14.56
C ALA A 173 -35.26 1.69 -15.93
N ILE A 174 -35.74 1.17 -17.07
CA ILE A 174 -35.33 1.65 -18.40
C ILE A 174 -36.12 2.91 -18.77
N THR A 175 -35.42 3.97 -19.19
CA THR A 175 -36.03 5.28 -19.49
C THR A 175 -35.51 5.82 -20.83
N TRP A 176 -36.29 5.60 -21.89
CA TRP A 176 -35.86 5.87 -23.27
C TRP A 176 -35.79 7.35 -23.66
N ASP A 177 -36.56 8.20 -22.99
CA ASP A 177 -36.66 9.64 -23.22
C ASP A 177 -35.73 10.46 -22.32
N MET A 178 -34.87 9.80 -21.54
CA MET A 178 -33.82 10.43 -20.75
C MET A 178 -32.90 11.26 -21.66
N LYS A 179 -32.68 12.52 -21.29
CA LYS A 179 -31.81 13.45 -22.02
C LYS A 179 -30.57 13.77 -21.21
N ASP A 180 -29.55 14.25 -21.90
CA ASP A 180 -28.40 14.86 -21.26
C ASP A 180 -28.87 16.07 -20.42
N GLU A 181 -28.27 16.22 -19.24
CA GLU A 181 -28.60 17.26 -18.28
C GLU A 181 -27.33 18.06 -17.95
N VAL A 182 -27.43 19.39 -17.94
CA VAL A 182 -26.33 20.25 -17.49
C VAL A 182 -26.64 20.76 -16.11
N VAL A 183 -25.73 20.51 -15.17
CA VAL A 183 -25.80 21.04 -13.80
C VAL A 183 -24.68 22.05 -13.58
N GLU A 184 -24.97 23.10 -12.82
CA GLU A 184 -24.02 24.17 -12.54
C GLU A 184 -23.61 24.15 -11.08
N TYR A 185 -22.31 24.28 -10.84
CA TYR A 185 -21.73 24.37 -9.51
C TYR A 185 -20.83 25.60 -9.41
N ASN A 186 -20.93 26.30 -8.30
CA ASN A 186 -19.91 27.24 -7.88
C ASN A 186 -18.93 26.49 -6.97
N VAL A 187 -17.63 26.46 -7.30
CA VAL A 187 -16.58 25.76 -6.53
C VAL A 187 -15.39 26.67 -6.20
N ALA A 188 -14.76 26.43 -5.05
CA ALA A 188 -13.63 27.22 -4.58
C ALA A 188 -12.32 26.85 -5.32
N SER A 189 -12.15 25.57 -5.61
CA SER A 189 -10.94 25.01 -6.23
C SER A 189 -11.25 23.77 -7.04
N ILE A 190 -10.30 23.39 -7.89
CA ILE A 190 -10.44 22.27 -8.84
C ILE A 190 -9.18 21.39 -8.77
N ILE A 191 -9.36 20.07 -8.68
CA ILE A 191 -8.29 19.08 -8.81
C ILE A 191 -8.53 18.28 -10.09
N CYS A 192 -7.53 18.20 -10.96
CA CYS A 192 -7.55 17.36 -12.15
C CYS A 192 -6.75 16.07 -11.91
N ALA A 193 -7.42 14.92 -12.01
CA ALA A 193 -6.90 13.58 -11.73
C ALA A 193 -7.29 12.58 -12.83
N THR A 194 -7.26 13.01 -14.09
CA THR A 194 -7.82 12.27 -15.24
C THR A 194 -6.99 11.08 -15.73
N GLY A 195 -5.82 10.86 -15.15
CA GLY A 195 -4.96 9.72 -15.48
C GLY A 195 -4.32 9.83 -16.87
N PHE A 196 -4.24 8.69 -17.57
CA PHE A 196 -3.45 8.53 -18.79
C PHE A 196 -4.11 7.56 -19.77
N ASP A 197 -3.62 7.58 -21.01
CA ASP A 197 -3.92 6.57 -22.04
C ASP A 197 -2.65 5.82 -22.44
N LEU A 198 -2.83 4.74 -23.19
CA LEU A 198 -1.72 3.95 -23.71
C LEU A 198 -1.59 4.12 -25.22
N LEU A 199 -0.34 4.20 -25.67
CA LEU A 199 0.00 4.25 -27.09
C LEU A 199 -0.44 2.96 -27.78
N ASP A 200 -1.18 3.07 -28.88
CA ASP A 200 -1.50 1.92 -29.71
C ASP A 200 -0.22 1.42 -30.42
N PRO A 201 0.27 0.20 -30.13
CA PRO A 201 1.54 -0.27 -30.67
C PRO A 201 1.44 -0.72 -32.14
N SER A 202 0.27 -0.66 -32.78
CA SER A 202 0.12 -0.94 -34.22
C SER A 202 0.96 -0.01 -35.10
N ILE A 203 1.36 1.15 -34.61
CA ILE A 203 2.26 2.08 -35.31
C ILE A 203 3.72 1.57 -35.39
N LEU A 204 4.05 0.49 -34.65
CA LEU A 204 5.37 -0.12 -34.63
C LEU A 204 5.34 -1.46 -35.39
N ASP A 205 5.48 -1.38 -36.72
CA ASP A 205 5.36 -2.52 -37.64
C ASP A 205 6.19 -3.74 -37.22
N ARG A 206 7.39 -3.53 -36.64
CA ARG A 206 8.30 -4.59 -36.19
C ARG A 206 7.70 -5.58 -35.18
N TYR A 207 6.62 -5.20 -34.50
CA TYR A 207 5.93 -6.07 -33.54
C TYR A 207 4.70 -6.74 -34.14
N HIS A 208 4.20 -6.29 -35.29
CA HIS A 208 3.02 -6.85 -35.97
C HIS A 208 1.78 -6.96 -35.07
N TYR A 209 1.62 -6.03 -34.12
CA TYR A 209 0.45 -5.95 -33.24
C TYR A 209 -0.82 -5.71 -34.07
N GLY A 210 -1.90 -6.43 -33.76
CA GLY A 210 -3.14 -6.45 -34.54
C GLY A 210 -3.11 -7.38 -35.76
N GLY A 211 -1.93 -7.76 -36.26
CA GLY A 211 -1.75 -8.76 -37.32
C GLY A 211 -1.57 -10.17 -36.77
N TYR A 212 -0.72 -10.34 -35.75
CA TYR A 212 -0.49 -11.64 -35.09
C TYR A 212 -1.31 -11.74 -33.80
N PRO A 213 -2.26 -12.70 -33.67
CA PRO A 213 -3.13 -12.77 -32.49
C PRO A 213 -2.40 -12.99 -31.17
N ASN A 214 -1.24 -13.64 -31.18
CA ASN A 214 -0.45 -13.94 -29.99
C ASN A 214 0.49 -12.79 -29.57
N VAL A 215 0.42 -11.63 -30.23
CA VAL A 215 1.08 -10.40 -29.79
C VAL A 215 0.03 -9.50 -29.14
N ILE A 216 0.12 -9.32 -27.82
CA ILE A 216 -0.84 -8.55 -27.03
C ILE A 216 -0.15 -7.43 -26.25
N THR A 217 -0.91 -6.46 -25.75
CA THR A 217 -0.41 -5.43 -24.82
C THR A 217 -0.38 -5.94 -23.38
N ALA A 218 0.39 -5.28 -22.52
CA ALA A 218 0.42 -5.55 -21.08
C ALA A 218 -0.96 -5.42 -20.42
N MET A 219 -1.76 -4.41 -20.81
CA MET A 219 -3.13 -4.29 -20.30
C MET A 219 -4.05 -5.43 -20.77
N GLN A 220 -3.92 -5.88 -22.02
CA GLN A 220 -4.66 -7.07 -22.47
C GLN A 220 -4.26 -8.32 -21.69
N TYR A 221 -2.97 -8.47 -21.37
CA TYR A 221 -2.48 -9.52 -20.48
C TYR A 221 -3.14 -9.43 -19.09
N GLU A 222 -3.20 -8.24 -18.47
CA GLU A 222 -3.90 -8.04 -17.19
C GLU A 222 -5.37 -8.46 -17.26
N ARG A 223 -6.04 -8.17 -18.39
CA ARG A 223 -7.44 -8.56 -18.58
C ARG A 223 -7.60 -10.07 -18.70
N LEU A 224 -6.74 -10.75 -19.47
CA LEU A 224 -6.76 -12.22 -19.56
C LEU A 224 -6.54 -12.87 -18.19
N LEU A 225 -5.57 -12.37 -17.41
CA LEU A 225 -5.22 -12.98 -16.13
C LEU A 225 -6.17 -12.60 -14.99
N SER A 226 -7.03 -11.61 -15.18
CA SER A 226 -8.01 -11.21 -14.17
C SER A 226 -9.05 -12.30 -13.96
N ALA A 227 -9.32 -12.64 -12.69
CA ALA A 227 -10.38 -13.60 -12.32
C ALA A 227 -11.81 -13.16 -12.73
N SER A 228 -12.01 -11.89 -13.08
CA SER A 228 -13.25 -11.37 -13.66
C SER A 228 -13.11 -10.97 -15.13
N GLY A 229 -11.97 -11.26 -15.75
CA GLY A 229 -11.72 -11.01 -17.17
C GLY A 229 -12.25 -12.12 -18.09
N PRO A 230 -12.05 -11.99 -19.41
CA PRO A 230 -12.67 -12.83 -20.43
C PRO A 230 -12.23 -14.31 -20.43
N THR A 231 -11.09 -14.64 -19.80
CA THR A 231 -10.60 -16.02 -19.65
C THR A 231 -10.62 -16.50 -18.19
N GLU A 232 -11.31 -15.78 -17.31
CA GLU A 232 -11.52 -16.14 -15.90
C GLU A 232 -10.22 -16.41 -15.11
N GLY A 233 -9.10 -15.81 -15.53
CA GLY A 233 -7.78 -15.98 -14.93
C GLY A 233 -6.88 -17.00 -15.61
N GLU A 234 -7.35 -17.70 -16.64
CA GLU A 234 -6.52 -18.62 -17.42
C GLU A 234 -5.69 -17.87 -18.47
N LEU A 235 -4.38 -18.13 -18.47
CA LEU A 235 -3.45 -17.57 -19.46
C LEU A 235 -3.47 -18.40 -20.74
N LEU A 236 -4.41 -18.06 -21.62
CA LEU A 236 -4.64 -18.74 -22.91
C LEU A 236 -4.18 -17.88 -24.09
N ARG A 237 -3.63 -18.54 -25.10
CA ARG A 237 -3.28 -17.92 -26.39
C ARG A 237 -4.52 -17.36 -27.07
N PRO A 238 -4.51 -16.11 -27.57
CA PRO A 238 -5.65 -15.58 -28.31
C PRO A 238 -5.96 -16.31 -29.62
N SER A 239 -4.95 -16.88 -30.29
CA SER A 239 -5.11 -17.56 -31.58
C SER A 239 -5.93 -18.84 -31.53
N ASP A 240 -5.74 -19.69 -30.53
CA ASP A 240 -6.31 -21.05 -30.46
C ASP A 240 -6.77 -21.49 -29.07
N LYS A 241 -6.63 -20.62 -28.06
CA LYS A 241 -7.02 -20.89 -26.67
C LYS A 241 -6.21 -21.97 -25.95
N GLU A 242 -5.04 -22.33 -26.46
CA GLU A 242 -4.11 -23.23 -25.77
C GLU A 242 -3.34 -22.52 -24.64
N HIS A 243 -2.95 -23.26 -23.61
CA HIS A 243 -2.18 -22.71 -22.49
C HIS A 243 -0.77 -22.27 -22.91
N VAL A 244 -0.35 -21.11 -22.40
CA VAL A 244 0.98 -20.53 -22.66
C VAL A 244 2.05 -21.24 -21.81
N LYS A 245 3.07 -21.84 -22.45
CA LYS A 245 4.21 -22.51 -21.78
C LYS A 245 5.52 -21.73 -21.91
N ASN A 246 5.64 -20.85 -22.90
CA ASN A 246 6.76 -19.94 -23.05
C ASN A 246 6.28 -18.53 -23.43
N ILE A 247 6.52 -17.54 -22.56
CA ILE A 247 6.06 -16.16 -22.73
C ILE A 247 7.24 -15.20 -22.68
N CYS A 248 7.17 -14.12 -23.46
CA CYS A 248 8.06 -12.99 -23.24
C CYS A 248 7.34 -11.65 -23.14
N PHE A 249 7.99 -10.74 -22.41
CA PHE A 249 7.57 -9.37 -22.18
C PHE A 249 8.59 -8.43 -22.82
N ILE A 250 8.16 -7.47 -23.62
CA ILE A 250 9.03 -6.50 -24.29
C ILE A 250 8.83 -5.12 -23.68
N SER A 251 9.86 -4.60 -23.01
CA SER A 251 9.86 -3.28 -22.39
C SER A 251 9.94 -2.15 -23.43
N CYS A 252 9.63 -0.92 -23.00
CA CYS A 252 9.88 0.31 -23.77
C CYS A 252 9.25 0.31 -25.18
N VAL A 253 8.07 -0.30 -25.35
CA VAL A 253 7.37 -0.31 -26.65
C VAL A 253 6.81 1.09 -26.91
N GLY A 254 7.48 1.85 -27.78
CA GLY A 254 7.13 3.24 -28.12
C GLY A 254 7.58 4.30 -27.11
N SER A 255 8.02 3.90 -25.90
CA SER A 255 8.69 4.78 -24.93
C SER A 255 10.18 4.84 -25.18
N ARG A 256 10.82 5.93 -24.76
CA ARG A 256 12.25 6.19 -25.00
C ARG A 256 12.60 6.05 -26.49
N ASN A 257 11.70 6.52 -27.34
CA ASN A 257 11.80 6.51 -28.79
C ASN A 257 11.61 7.95 -29.28
N ILE A 258 12.62 8.48 -29.98
CA ILE A 258 12.69 9.90 -30.36
C ILE A 258 11.59 10.29 -31.34
N ASP A 259 11.15 9.35 -32.17
CA ASP A 259 10.12 9.57 -33.18
C ASP A 259 8.70 9.43 -32.63
N LEU A 260 8.56 8.89 -31.42
CA LEU A 260 7.27 8.64 -30.76
C LEU A 260 7.24 9.30 -29.38
N CYS A 261 7.41 8.53 -28.30
CA CYS A 261 7.48 9.06 -26.95
C CYS A 261 8.94 9.09 -26.50
N SER A 262 9.56 10.27 -26.53
CA SER A 262 10.99 10.47 -26.17
C SER A 262 11.30 10.30 -24.68
N TYR A 263 10.34 9.81 -23.89
CA TYR A 263 10.38 9.76 -22.44
C TYR A 263 10.11 8.36 -21.90
N CYS A 264 10.42 8.16 -20.63
CA CYS A 264 10.12 6.93 -19.91
C CYS A 264 8.70 6.94 -19.32
N SER A 265 8.01 5.80 -19.45
CA SER A 265 6.72 5.55 -18.78
C SER A 265 6.83 5.22 -17.29
N LYS A 266 8.03 5.29 -16.69
CA LYS A 266 8.40 5.12 -15.27
C LYS A 266 8.12 3.76 -14.60
N PHE A 267 6.97 3.15 -14.82
CA PHE A 267 6.52 1.97 -14.05
C PHE A 267 6.40 0.68 -14.88
N CYS A 268 6.70 0.70 -16.18
CA CYS A 268 6.56 -0.47 -17.06
C CYS A 268 7.49 -1.64 -16.72
N CYS A 269 8.73 -1.35 -16.32
CA CYS A 269 9.64 -2.39 -15.84
C CYS A 269 9.03 -3.14 -14.64
N MET A 270 8.33 -2.44 -13.75
CA MET A 270 7.76 -3.03 -12.54
C MET A 270 6.51 -3.86 -12.81
N TYR A 271 5.61 -3.40 -13.69
CA TYR A 271 4.45 -4.24 -14.02
C TYR A 271 4.88 -5.47 -14.81
N GLN A 272 5.90 -5.42 -15.66
CA GLN A 272 6.38 -6.62 -16.38
C GLN A 272 7.00 -7.64 -15.43
N THR A 273 7.79 -7.18 -14.45
CA THR A 273 8.27 -8.07 -13.39
C THR A 273 7.11 -8.70 -12.63
N LYS A 274 6.07 -7.92 -12.31
CA LYS A 274 4.85 -8.42 -11.67
C LYS A 274 4.13 -9.44 -12.53
N GLU A 275 3.82 -9.12 -13.78
CA GLU A 275 3.16 -10.01 -14.73
C GLU A 275 3.95 -11.31 -14.92
N GLY A 276 5.27 -11.23 -14.97
CA GLY A 276 6.13 -12.40 -15.02
C GLY A 276 6.06 -13.27 -13.76
N VAL A 277 6.11 -12.65 -12.57
CA VAL A 277 5.95 -13.38 -11.30
C VAL A 277 4.57 -14.03 -11.20
N VAL A 278 3.52 -13.28 -11.54
CA VAL A 278 2.14 -13.76 -11.47
C VAL A 278 1.89 -14.87 -12.51
N THR A 279 2.56 -14.82 -13.67
CA THR A 279 2.58 -15.95 -14.62
C THR A 279 3.12 -17.22 -13.96
N ARG A 280 4.25 -17.12 -13.24
CA ARG A 280 4.88 -18.27 -12.56
C ARG A 280 4.04 -18.77 -11.38
N GLU A 281 3.25 -17.90 -10.75
CA GLU A 281 2.29 -18.29 -9.71
C GLU A 281 1.11 -19.10 -10.27
N HIS A 282 0.54 -18.67 -11.40
CA HIS A 282 -0.59 -19.36 -12.03
C HIS A 282 -0.17 -20.62 -12.79
N SER A 283 1.00 -20.56 -13.44
CA SER A 283 1.57 -21.63 -14.25
C SER A 283 3.06 -21.83 -13.93
N PRO A 284 3.39 -22.64 -12.90
CA PRO A 284 4.77 -22.86 -12.44
C PRO A 284 5.72 -23.50 -13.46
N ASP A 285 5.22 -24.01 -14.59
CA ASP A 285 6.05 -24.56 -15.67
C ASP A 285 6.29 -23.56 -16.81
N THR A 286 5.60 -22.42 -16.82
CA THR A 286 5.70 -21.44 -17.91
C THR A 286 7.03 -20.69 -17.83
N LYS A 287 7.84 -20.76 -18.87
CA LYS A 287 9.09 -20.01 -18.97
C LYS A 287 8.77 -18.54 -19.25
N VAL A 288 9.39 -17.64 -18.48
CA VAL A 288 9.15 -16.20 -18.57
C VAL A 288 10.44 -15.47 -18.88
N THR A 289 10.41 -14.70 -19.96
CA THR A 289 11.53 -13.88 -20.42
C THR A 289 11.14 -12.40 -20.48
N ILE A 290 11.95 -11.50 -19.95
CA ILE A 290 11.76 -10.04 -20.03
C ILE A 290 12.89 -9.43 -20.86
N PHE A 291 12.52 -8.82 -21.98
CA PHE A 291 13.41 -8.02 -22.80
C PHE A 291 13.36 -6.56 -22.38
N PHE A 292 14.50 -5.97 -22.06
CA PHE A 292 14.59 -4.61 -21.53
C PHE A 292 15.83 -3.86 -22.03
N ASN A 293 15.86 -2.54 -21.86
CA ASN A 293 17.07 -1.74 -22.11
C ASN A 293 17.78 -1.39 -20.79
N ASP A 294 17.12 -0.62 -19.94
CA ASP A 294 17.50 -0.33 -18.56
C ASP A 294 16.34 -0.72 -17.65
N ILE A 295 16.63 -1.37 -16.53
CA ILE A 295 15.63 -1.58 -15.49
C ILE A 295 15.45 -0.28 -14.72
N ARG A 296 14.21 0.24 -14.66
CA ARG A 296 13.87 1.45 -13.90
C ARG A 296 12.87 1.14 -12.79
N VAL A 297 13.27 1.48 -11.57
CA VAL A 297 12.44 1.41 -10.37
C VAL A 297 12.24 2.84 -9.86
N ILE A 298 11.07 3.12 -9.29
CA ILE A 298 10.66 4.48 -8.88
C ILE A 298 10.15 4.53 -7.44
N GLY A 299 10.22 3.43 -6.70
CA GLY A 299 9.70 3.35 -5.34
C GLY A 299 10.46 2.37 -4.46
N LYS A 300 10.12 2.40 -3.18
CA LYS A 300 10.68 1.57 -2.11
C LYS A 300 10.45 0.08 -2.38
N ASN A 301 11.43 -0.77 -2.03
CA ASN A 301 11.41 -2.24 -2.18
C ASN A 301 11.22 -2.79 -3.61
N GLN A 302 11.30 -1.94 -4.64
CA GLN A 302 11.10 -2.35 -6.03
C GLN A 302 12.34 -3.05 -6.62
N GLU A 303 13.56 -2.71 -6.20
CA GLU A 303 14.76 -3.43 -6.64
C GLU A 303 14.78 -4.84 -6.08
N GLU A 304 14.47 -4.98 -4.78
CA GLU A 304 14.35 -6.27 -4.11
C GLU A 304 13.28 -7.15 -4.77
N PHE A 305 12.18 -6.57 -5.23
CA PHE A 305 11.15 -7.28 -5.98
C PHE A 305 11.67 -7.87 -7.29
N ILE A 306 12.53 -7.14 -8.01
CA ILE A 306 13.16 -7.63 -9.25
C ILE A 306 14.15 -8.75 -8.95
N GLU A 307 14.98 -8.58 -7.92
CA GLU A 307 15.94 -9.62 -7.53
C GLU A 307 15.24 -10.89 -7.04
N ARG A 308 14.11 -10.74 -6.32
CA ARG A 308 13.23 -11.86 -5.96
C ARG A 308 12.66 -12.55 -7.20
N ALA A 309 12.18 -11.80 -8.18
CA ALA A 309 11.64 -12.37 -9.42
C ALA A 309 12.69 -13.19 -10.20
N LYS A 310 13.95 -12.74 -10.22
CA LYS A 310 15.05 -13.51 -10.83
C LYS A 310 15.39 -14.76 -10.03
N LYS A 311 15.62 -14.63 -8.72
CA LYS A 311 16.17 -15.70 -7.87
C LYS A 311 15.15 -16.75 -7.46
N GLU A 312 13.93 -16.33 -7.10
CA GLU A 312 12.90 -17.23 -6.54
C GLU A 312 11.93 -17.73 -7.62
N TYR A 313 11.63 -16.92 -8.64
CA TYR A 313 10.66 -17.29 -9.70
C TYR A 313 11.30 -17.69 -11.03
N GLY A 314 12.62 -17.53 -11.16
CA GLY A 314 13.38 -17.94 -12.35
C GLY A 314 13.09 -17.11 -13.61
N LEU A 315 12.65 -15.85 -13.46
CA LEU A 315 12.47 -14.96 -14.60
C LEU A 315 13.82 -14.65 -15.26
N VAL A 316 13.90 -14.82 -16.58
CA VAL A 316 15.08 -14.50 -17.37
C VAL A 316 14.99 -13.07 -17.88
N TYR A 317 16.04 -12.29 -17.70
CA TYR A 317 16.11 -10.91 -18.18
C TYR A 317 17.15 -10.81 -19.28
N TYR A 318 16.75 -10.39 -20.48
CA TYR A 318 17.65 -10.10 -21.59
C TYR A 318 17.75 -8.60 -21.82
N ARG A 319 18.98 -8.10 -21.78
CA ARG A 319 19.28 -6.72 -22.11
C ARG A 319 19.37 -6.59 -23.64
N GLY A 320 18.34 -6.01 -24.23
CA GLY A 320 18.20 -5.82 -25.66
C GLY A 320 16.72 -5.79 -26.06
N ILE A 321 16.29 -4.72 -26.74
CA ILE A 321 14.93 -4.65 -27.27
C ILE A 321 14.88 -5.44 -28.60
N PRO A 322 13.93 -6.37 -28.77
CA PRO A 322 13.82 -7.16 -30.00
C PRO A 322 13.64 -6.28 -31.24
N GLY A 323 14.32 -6.66 -32.32
CA GLY A 323 14.32 -5.94 -33.58
C GLY A 323 13.22 -6.36 -34.55
N ASP A 324 12.71 -7.60 -34.45
CA ASP A 324 11.68 -8.17 -35.32
C ASP A 324 10.94 -9.32 -34.63
N ILE A 325 9.64 -9.46 -34.93
CA ILE A 325 8.79 -10.57 -34.48
C ILE A 325 8.14 -11.21 -35.71
N ARG A 326 8.23 -12.53 -35.86
CA ARG A 326 7.58 -13.25 -36.95
C ARG A 326 6.74 -14.40 -36.45
N GLN A 327 5.54 -14.55 -36.98
CA GLN A 327 4.69 -15.68 -36.67
C GLN A 327 5.16 -16.94 -37.41
N ASN A 328 5.20 -18.06 -36.70
CA ASN A 328 5.36 -19.39 -37.26
C ASN A 328 4.01 -19.85 -37.85
N PRO A 329 3.89 -20.04 -39.17
CA PRO A 329 2.62 -20.36 -39.82
C PRO A 329 2.10 -21.76 -39.49
N LYS A 330 2.91 -22.63 -38.86
CA LYS A 330 2.49 -24.00 -38.52
C LYS A 330 1.75 -24.11 -37.19
N ASN A 331 2.12 -23.29 -36.20
CA ASN A 331 1.64 -23.41 -34.82
C ASN A 331 1.24 -22.06 -34.19
N ASN A 332 1.31 -20.95 -34.95
CA ASN A 332 1.05 -19.58 -34.50
C ASN A 332 1.99 -19.04 -33.41
N ASN A 333 3.09 -19.74 -33.09
CA ASN A 333 4.13 -19.25 -32.18
C ASN A 333 4.87 -18.06 -32.80
N LEU A 334 5.68 -17.37 -31.99
CA LEU A 334 6.33 -16.13 -32.35
C LEU A 334 7.85 -16.29 -32.24
N TYR A 335 8.53 -16.17 -33.37
CA TYR A 335 9.99 -16.01 -33.42
C TYR A 335 10.36 -14.57 -33.10
N VAL A 336 11.07 -14.37 -31.99
CA VAL A 336 11.51 -13.05 -31.53
C VAL A 336 13.02 -12.94 -31.74
N LYS A 337 13.43 -12.04 -32.63
CA LYS A 337 14.84 -11.77 -32.94
C LYS A 337 15.36 -10.64 -32.07
N HIS A 338 16.39 -10.89 -31.26
CA HIS A 338 16.94 -9.92 -30.33
C HIS A 338 18.47 -10.04 -30.21
N ALA A 339 19.11 -8.99 -29.71
CA ALA A 339 20.52 -9.02 -29.35
C ALA A 339 20.64 -9.20 -27.83
N ASN A 340 21.55 -10.07 -27.40
CA ASN A 340 21.97 -10.16 -26.00
C ASN A 340 23.15 -9.21 -25.79
N LEU A 341 22.89 -8.01 -25.26
CA LEU A 341 23.94 -7.01 -25.05
C LEU A 341 24.95 -7.39 -23.96
N ASP A 342 24.67 -8.40 -23.13
CA ASP A 342 25.63 -8.89 -22.16
C ASP A 342 26.70 -9.77 -22.81
N THR A 343 26.38 -10.49 -23.90
CA THR A 343 27.32 -11.38 -24.63
C THR A 343 27.76 -10.86 -26.00
N GLY A 344 26.99 -9.96 -26.61
CA GLY A 344 27.20 -9.47 -27.98
C GLY A 344 26.53 -10.31 -29.08
N ASP A 345 25.85 -11.40 -28.73
CA ASP A 345 25.24 -12.31 -29.71
C ASP A 345 23.85 -11.86 -30.16
N VAL A 346 23.47 -12.22 -31.40
CA VAL A 346 22.08 -12.09 -31.90
C VAL A 346 21.41 -13.46 -31.88
N GLN A 347 20.25 -13.54 -31.24
CA GLN A 347 19.51 -14.78 -31.03
C GLN A 347 18.08 -14.68 -31.58
N VAL A 348 17.49 -15.84 -31.89
CA VAL A 348 16.07 -15.98 -32.23
C VAL A 348 15.48 -17.04 -31.30
N ASN A 349 14.53 -16.64 -30.48
CA ASN A 349 13.82 -17.56 -29.58
C ASN A 349 12.34 -17.63 -29.98
N GLU A 350 11.74 -18.82 -29.85
CA GLU A 350 10.32 -19.06 -30.14
C GLU A 350 9.50 -18.96 -28.84
N PHE A 351 8.41 -18.20 -28.89
CA PHE A 351 7.49 -17.99 -27.76
C PHE A 351 6.05 -18.28 -28.17
N ASP A 352 5.22 -18.70 -27.22
CA ASP A 352 3.80 -18.94 -27.44
C ASP A 352 3.00 -17.62 -27.39
N LEU A 353 3.45 -16.66 -26.58
CA LEU A 353 2.82 -15.36 -26.39
C LEU A 353 3.88 -14.26 -26.21
N VAL A 354 3.66 -13.11 -26.86
CA VAL A 354 4.47 -11.89 -26.66
C VAL A 354 3.59 -10.80 -26.07
N VAL A 355 4.06 -10.19 -24.98
CA VAL A 355 3.37 -9.09 -24.27
C VAL A 355 4.16 -7.80 -24.42
N LEU A 356 3.52 -6.77 -24.96
CA LEU A 356 4.11 -5.46 -25.25
C LEU A 356 3.82 -4.47 -24.11
N ALA A 357 4.88 -3.95 -23.49
CA ALA A 357 4.78 -2.85 -22.54
C ALA A 357 4.79 -1.50 -23.26
N ASN A 358 3.64 -1.14 -23.81
CA ASN A 358 3.44 0.07 -24.60
C ASN A 358 3.47 1.36 -23.77
N ALA A 359 3.82 2.46 -24.43
CA ALA A 359 4.05 3.74 -23.79
C ALA A 359 2.79 4.33 -23.15
N VAL A 360 2.99 4.95 -21.98
CA VAL A 360 2.01 5.82 -21.33
C VAL A 360 2.02 7.16 -22.04
N ILE A 361 0.86 7.63 -22.47
CA ILE A 361 0.66 8.92 -23.12
C ILE A 361 -0.38 9.74 -22.36
N PRO A 362 -0.39 11.08 -22.53
CA PRO A 362 -1.49 11.89 -22.04
C PRO A 362 -2.82 11.38 -22.59
N ARG A 363 -3.91 11.60 -21.84
CA ARG A 363 -5.25 11.31 -22.33
C ARG A 363 -5.50 11.94 -23.70
N LYS A 364 -6.22 11.23 -24.58
CA LYS A 364 -6.53 11.74 -25.93
C LYS A 364 -7.25 13.10 -25.93
N ASP A 365 -8.03 13.38 -24.89
CA ASP A 365 -8.76 14.65 -24.72
C ASP A 365 -8.07 15.65 -23.77
N ALA A 366 -6.82 15.41 -23.35
CA ALA A 366 -6.09 16.28 -22.43
C ALA A 366 -6.01 17.73 -22.92
N ASN A 367 -5.79 17.95 -24.23
CA ASN A 367 -5.75 19.29 -24.82
C ASN A 367 -7.11 20.02 -24.75
N GLN A 368 -8.21 19.29 -24.96
CA GLN A 368 -9.55 19.87 -24.82
C GLN A 368 -9.80 20.27 -23.37
N LEU A 369 -9.46 19.39 -22.43
CA LEU A 369 -9.62 19.68 -21.00
C LEU A 369 -8.70 20.82 -20.53
N ALA A 370 -7.47 20.91 -21.05
CA ALA A 370 -6.54 22.01 -20.78
C ALA A 370 -7.17 23.36 -21.14
N LYS A 371 -7.83 23.43 -22.32
CA LYS A 371 -8.55 24.64 -22.77
C LYS A 371 -9.74 24.98 -21.88
N ILE A 372 -10.52 23.98 -21.47
CA ILE A 372 -11.65 24.17 -20.53
C ILE A 372 -11.16 24.69 -19.18
N LEU A 373 -10.07 24.12 -18.66
CA LEU A 373 -9.47 24.51 -17.39
C LEU A 373 -8.66 25.81 -17.48
N GLY A 374 -8.27 26.25 -18.67
CA GLY A 374 -7.35 27.37 -18.85
C GLY A 374 -5.95 27.10 -18.27
N ILE A 375 -5.43 25.88 -18.45
CA ILE A 375 -4.09 25.47 -18.00
C ILE A 375 -3.22 25.06 -19.19
N GLU A 376 -1.91 25.08 -19.01
CA GLU A 376 -0.94 24.70 -20.06
C GLU A 376 -0.58 23.20 -20.01
N GLN A 377 -0.10 22.70 -21.14
CA GLN A 377 0.56 21.39 -21.24
C GLN A 377 2.09 21.58 -21.37
N ASN A 378 2.87 20.62 -20.87
CA ASN A 378 4.32 20.60 -21.06
C ASN A 378 4.68 20.09 -22.47
N GLU A 379 5.98 20.07 -22.80
CA GLU A 379 6.49 19.66 -24.10
C GLU A 379 6.17 18.19 -24.45
N LEU A 380 5.78 17.39 -23.44
CA LEU A 380 5.39 15.99 -23.56
C LEU A 380 3.87 15.79 -23.69
N GLY A 381 3.08 16.87 -23.64
CA GLY A 381 1.63 16.87 -23.74
C GLY A 381 0.88 16.57 -22.44
N PHE A 382 1.56 16.38 -21.31
CA PHE A 382 0.91 16.25 -19.99
C PHE A 382 0.61 17.64 -19.41
N PHE A 383 -0.25 17.73 -18.39
CA PHE A 383 -0.51 19.02 -17.74
C PHE A 383 0.75 19.57 -17.07
N LYS A 384 1.03 20.84 -17.34
CA LYS A 384 2.23 21.53 -16.85
C LYS A 384 2.03 21.98 -15.41
N THR A 385 3.04 21.72 -14.58
CA THR A 385 3.09 22.23 -13.21
C THR A 385 3.78 23.60 -13.18
N LYS A 386 3.60 24.34 -12.09
CA LYS A 386 4.08 25.73 -11.95
C LYS A 386 5.59 25.86 -12.14
N ASP A 387 6.38 24.95 -11.56
CA ASP A 387 7.84 24.86 -11.70
C ASP A 387 8.34 23.44 -11.35
N SER A 388 9.65 23.19 -11.45
CA SER A 388 10.22 21.85 -11.23
C SER A 388 10.28 21.41 -9.76
N THR A 389 10.08 22.33 -8.81
CA THR A 389 10.02 22.04 -7.37
C THR A 389 8.59 21.81 -6.88
N GLU A 390 7.61 22.01 -7.76
CA GLU A 390 6.19 21.93 -7.48
C GLU A 390 5.54 20.95 -8.45
N ASP A 391 4.96 19.87 -7.93
CA ASP A 391 4.34 18.83 -8.72
C ASP A 391 2.82 18.73 -8.54
N LEU A 392 2.17 19.70 -7.88
CA LEU A 392 0.70 19.69 -7.67
C LEU A 392 -0.02 20.92 -8.21
N ARG A 393 0.64 22.08 -8.25
CA ARG A 393 0.02 23.32 -8.75
C ARG A 393 0.11 23.38 -10.26
N SER A 394 -1.02 23.64 -10.93
CA SER A 394 -1.05 23.90 -12.37
C SER A 394 -0.54 25.32 -12.69
N THR A 395 -0.58 25.70 -13.97
CA THR A 395 -0.27 27.07 -14.41
C THR A 395 -1.38 28.09 -14.11
N ARG A 396 -2.53 27.67 -13.58
CA ARG A 396 -3.63 28.55 -13.15
C ARG A 396 -3.88 28.37 -11.66
N ASP A 397 -3.79 29.45 -10.89
CA ASP A 397 -4.04 29.40 -9.46
C ASP A 397 -5.49 28.96 -9.16
N GLY A 398 -5.68 28.23 -8.05
CA GLY A 398 -6.93 27.53 -7.70
C GLY A 398 -7.18 26.22 -8.44
N ILE A 399 -6.34 25.83 -9.42
CA ILE A 399 -6.41 24.55 -10.12
C ILE A 399 -5.15 23.71 -9.86
N TYR A 400 -5.35 22.47 -9.42
CA TYR A 400 -4.31 21.52 -9.04
C TYR A 400 -4.36 20.27 -9.93
N VAL A 401 -3.24 19.58 -10.03
CA VAL A 401 -3.08 18.35 -10.82
C VAL A 401 -2.49 17.24 -9.93
N THR A 402 -2.88 15.99 -10.19
CA THR A 402 -2.33 14.84 -9.46
C THR A 402 -2.46 13.54 -10.23
N GLY A 403 -1.58 12.58 -9.92
CA GLY A 403 -1.50 11.29 -10.60
C GLY A 403 -0.98 11.42 -12.03
N SER A 404 -1.28 10.43 -12.87
CA SER A 404 -0.63 10.30 -14.18
C SER A 404 -1.03 11.34 -15.25
N CYS A 405 -1.87 12.33 -14.92
CA CYS A 405 -2.23 13.39 -15.88
C CYS A 405 -1.13 14.47 -16.02
N GLN A 406 -0.20 14.56 -15.06
CA GLN A 406 0.94 15.49 -15.12
C GLN A 406 2.25 14.82 -15.59
N SER A 407 2.41 13.53 -15.33
CA SER A 407 3.48 12.66 -15.85
C SER A 407 3.17 11.21 -15.43
N PRO A 408 3.66 10.18 -16.13
CA PRO A 408 3.52 8.80 -15.68
C PRO A 408 3.95 8.61 -14.23
N ASP A 409 3.12 7.98 -13.39
CA ASP A 409 3.48 7.69 -11.99
C ASP A 409 2.84 6.36 -11.53
N ASP A 410 3.36 5.77 -10.45
CA ASP A 410 2.76 4.57 -9.87
C ASP A 410 1.64 4.91 -8.87
N ILE A 411 0.92 3.88 -8.42
CA ILE A 411 -0.21 4.02 -7.50
C ILE A 411 0.21 4.67 -6.15
N ALA A 412 1.37 4.32 -5.60
CA ALA A 412 1.77 4.79 -4.28
C ALA A 412 2.07 6.29 -4.30
N ASN A 413 2.85 6.74 -5.28
CA ASN A 413 3.13 8.16 -5.48
C ASN A 413 1.85 8.93 -5.87
N SER A 414 0.99 8.34 -6.70
CA SER A 414 -0.29 8.92 -7.10
C SER A 414 -1.25 9.16 -5.93
N VAL A 415 -1.26 8.26 -4.94
CA VAL A 415 -2.02 8.40 -3.69
C VAL A 415 -1.41 9.48 -2.80
N ALA A 416 -0.09 9.45 -2.57
CA ALA A 416 0.58 10.46 -1.74
C ALA A 416 0.40 11.89 -2.28
N LYS A 417 0.50 12.07 -3.62
CA LYS A 417 0.29 13.36 -4.30
C LYS A 417 -1.16 13.80 -4.27
N ALA A 418 -2.12 12.87 -4.34
CA ALA A 418 -3.54 13.18 -4.20
C ALA A 418 -3.86 13.82 -2.84
N CYS A 419 -3.34 13.29 -1.75
CA CYS A 419 -3.47 13.90 -0.42
C CYS A 419 -2.85 15.32 -0.39
N GLY A 420 -1.70 15.53 -1.03
CA GLY A 420 -1.09 16.85 -1.14
C GLY A 420 -1.93 17.83 -1.96
N ALA A 421 -2.53 17.39 -3.07
CA ALA A 421 -3.43 18.20 -3.88
C ALA A 421 -4.71 18.58 -3.11
N ALA A 422 -5.23 17.65 -2.29
CA ALA A 422 -6.33 17.92 -1.36
C ALA A 422 -5.98 19.02 -0.36
N ALA A 423 -4.82 18.97 0.30
CA ALA A 423 -4.38 20.03 1.22
C ALA A 423 -4.35 21.42 0.55
N LEU A 424 -3.79 21.49 -0.67
CA LEU A 424 -3.74 22.74 -1.42
C LEU A 424 -5.13 23.23 -1.83
N ALA A 425 -5.98 22.35 -2.38
CA ALA A 425 -7.33 22.68 -2.81
C ALA A 425 -8.21 23.18 -1.67
N ALA A 426 -8.03 22.63 -0.48
CA ALA A 426 -8.73 23.06 0.72
C ALA A 426 -8.42 24.52 1.08
N THR A 427 -7.29 25.11 0.68
CA THR A 427 -6.86 26.48 1.08
C THR A 427 -7.88 27.55 0.72
N HIS A 428 -8.59 27.38 -0.40
CA HIS A 428 -9.58 28.34 -0.90
C HIS A 428 -11.02 28.02 -0.45
N ALA A 429 -11.21 26.88 0.22
CA ALA A 429 -12.52 26.39 0.63
C ALA A 429 -12.71 26.52 2.16
N VAL A 430 -13.98 26.48 2.59
CA VAL A 430 -14.34 26.48 4.01
C VAL A 430 -14.94 25.13 4.37
N PRO A 431 -14.56 24.51 5.51
CA PRO A 431 -15.22 23.28 5.97
C PRO A 431 -16.72 23.49 6.19
N LEU A 432 -17.48 22.42 5.99
CA LEU A 432 -18.89 22.33 6.34
C LEU A 432 -19.07 22.45 7.86
N SER A 433 -20.20 23.02 8.28
CA SER A 433 -20.60 23.03 9.67
C SER A 433 -20.97 21.63 10.16
N SER A 434 -20.92 21.39 11.47
CA SER A 434 -21.31 20.11 12.07
C SER A 434 -22.77 19.72 11.76
N GLU A 435 -23.63 20.69 11.46
CA GLU A 435 -25.03 20.46 11.05
C GLU A 435 -25.12 19.97 9.60
N GLU A 436 -24.27 20.47 8.71
CA GLU A 436 -24.19 20.06 7.30
C GLU A 436 -23.54 18.67 7.11
N ILE A 437 -22.70 18.23 8.06
CA ILE A 437 -22.00 16.93 8.00
C ILE A 437 -22.87 15.77 8.51
N LYS A 438 -23.97 16.03 9.23
CA LYS A 438 -24.76 14.99 9.91
C LYS A 438 -25.36 13.97 8.93
N VAL A 439 -24.94 12.72 9.08
CA VAL A 439 -25.55 11.56 8.43
C VAL A 439 -26.60 10.95 9.34
N GLU A 440 -27.85 10.90 8.89
CA GLU A 440 -28.90 10.15 9.59
C GLU A 440 -28.71 8.65 9.34
N LEU A 441 -28.08 7.96 10.29
CA LEU A 441 -28.03 6.50 10.33
C LEU A 441 -29.27 5.95 11.06
N PRO A 442 -29.76 4.75 10.70
CA PRO A 442 -30.85 4.13 11.44
C PRO A 442 -30.45 3.91 12.91
N PRO A 443 -31.43 3.94 13.85
CA PRO A 443 -31.16 3.70 15.25
C PRO A 443 -30.57 2.30 15.44
N LEU A 444 -29.68 2.15 16.42
CA LEU A 444 -29.10 0.86 16.74
C LEU A 444 -30.17 -0.11 17.24
N LYS A 445 -30.24 -1.27 16.61
CA LYS A 445 -30.99 -2.43 17.09
C LYS A 445 -30.45 -2.85 18.45
N ILE A 446 -31.33 -2.84 19.45
CA ILE A 446 -30.98 -3.26 20.80
C ILE A 446 -30.81 -4.79 20.82
N VAL A 447 -29.60 -5.24 21.13
CA VAL A 447 -29.28 -6.66 21.33
C VAL A 447 -28.93 -6.84 22.81
N LYS A 448 -29.78 -7.54 23.55
CA LYS A 448 -29.57 -7.80 24.98
C LYS A 448 -28.63 -8.99 25.17
N PRO A 449 -27.87 -9.05 26.29
CA PRO A 449 -26.98 -10.18 26.58
C PRO A 449 -27.67 -11.55 26.66
N LYS A 450 -28.99 -11.60 26.85
CA LYS A 450 -29.78 -12.83 26.93
C LYS A 450 -30.44 -13.22 25.60
N ASP A 451 -30.33 -12.39 24.57
CA ASP A 451 -30.93 -12.69 23.27
C ASP A 451 -30.15 -13.81 22.60
N ASP A 452 -30.85 -14.80 22.05
CA ASP A 452 -30.21 -15.90 21.32
C ASP A 452 -29.45 -15.35 20.10
N PRO A 453 -28.18 -15.76 19.88
CA PRO A 453 -27.46 -15.39 18.68
C PRO A 453 -28.17 -15.90 17.42
N ARG A 454 -28.29 -15.03 16.42
CA ARG A 454 -28.81 -15.28 15.07
C ARG A 454 -27.77 -14.79 14.08
N ILE A 455 -26.96 -15.73 13.61
CA ILE A 455 -25.73 -15.47 12.88
C ILE A 455 -25.95 -15.68 11.37
N GLY A 456 -25.56 -14.68 10.57
CA GLY A 456 -25.41 -14.84 9.12
C GLY A 456 -23.95 -15.04 8.73
N VAL A 457 -23.64 -16.10 7.97
CA VAL A 457 -22.28 -16.44 7.51
C VAL A 457 -22.14 -16.22 6.00
N PHE A 458 -21.27 -15.31 5.60
CA PHE A 458 -21.05 -14.96 4.19
C PHE A 458 -19.66 -15.43 3.75
N VAL A 459 -19.58 -16.43 2.87
CA VAL A 459 -18.32 -17.04 2.43
C VAL A 459 -17.90 -16.51 1.05
N CYS A 460 -16.71 -15.93 0.95
CA CYS A 460 -16.21 -15.32 -0.29
C CYS A 460 -15.47 -16.34 -1.17
N ARG A 461 -15.70 -16.29 -2.49
CA ARG A 461 -14.89 -16.99 -3.49
C ARG A 461 -13.63 -16.21 -3.89
N CYS A 462 -13.71 -14.88 -3.83
CA CYS A 462 -12.64 -13.96 -4.23
C CYS A 462 -12.08 -14.26 -5.63
N GLY A 463 -12.96 -14.52 -6.59
CA GLY A 463 -12.59 -15.08 -7.89
C GLY A 463 -12.03 -16.49 -7.73
N ILE A 464 -10.81 -16.73 -8.21
CA ILE A 464 -10.07 -17.98 -8.00
C ILE A 464 -9.16 -17.95 -6.77
N ASN A 465 -9.01 -16.81 -6.09
CA ASN A 465 -8.06 -16.68 -4.98
C ASN A 465 -8.42 -17.54 -3.76
N ILE A 466 -9.71 -17.76 -3.50
CA ILE A 466 -10.18 -18.71 -2.47
C ILE A 466 -10.74 -19.94 -3.19
N ALA A 467 -11.68 -19.75 -4.11
CA ALA A 467 -12.37 -20.87 -4.76
C ALA A 467 -11.49 -21.73 -5.69
N GLY A 468 -10.28 -21.29 -6.04
CA GLY A 468 -9.31 -22.11 -6.78
C GLY A 468 -8.60 -23.16 -5.93
N TYR A 469 -8.60 -22.98 -4.60
CA TYR A 469 -7.89 -23.86 -3.65
C TYR A 469 -8.81 -24.45 -2.57
N ILE A 470 -10.00 -23.87 -2.37
CA ILE A 470 -10.95 -24.24 -1.31
C ILE A 470 -12.33 -24.50 -1.93
N ASP A 471 -12.97 -25.59 -1.52
CA ASP A 471 -14.36 -25.91 -1.90
C ASP A 471 -15.35 -25.05 -1.11
N VAL A 472 -15.65 -23.87 -1.65
CA VAL A 472 -16.56 -22.88 -1.06
C VAL A 472 -17.99 -23.41 -0.87
N PRO A 473 -18.63 -24.10 -1.84
CA PRO A 473 -19.94 -24.74 -1.62
C PRO A 473 -19.97 -25.65 -0.39
N THR A 474 -18.95 -26.48 -0.19
CA THR A 474 -18.84 -27.33 1.01
C THR A 474 -18.75 -26.51 2.29
N LEU A 475 -18.06 -25.36 2.28
CA LEU A 475 -18.00 -24.46 3.44
C LEU A 475 -19.35 -23.82 3.77
N VAL A 476 -20.14 -23.45 2.76
CA VAL A 476 -21.47 -22.86 2.95
C VAL A 476 -22.41 -23.86 3.62
N GLU A 477 -22.45 -25.10 3.13
CA GLU A 477 -23.27 -26.17 3.74
C GLU A 477 -22.78 -26.51 5.15
N TYR A 478 -21.47 -26.59 5.36
CA TYR A 478 -20.89 -26.79 6.68
C TYR A 478 -21.30 -25.68 7.66
N ALA A 479 -21.24 -24.41 7.25
CA ALA A 479 -21.61 -23.29 8.11
C ALA A 479 -23.07 -23.36 8.59
N LYS A 480 -24.00 -23.92 7.80
CA LYS A 480 -25.41 -24.11 8.22
C LYS A 480 -25.57 -25.06 9.39
N THR A 481 -24.63 -25.98 9.57
CA THR A 481 -24.66 -26.97 10.65
C THR A 481 -24.17 -26.42 11.99
N LEU A 482 -23.54 -25.24 11.98
CA LEU A 482 -22.97 -24.64 13.18
C LEU A 482 -24.05 -24.03 14.08
N PRO A 483 -23.87 -24.06 15.41
CA PRO A 483 -24.82 -23.45 16.34
C PRO A 483 -25.12 -21.99 16.00
N ASN A 484 -26.39 -21.60 16.14
CA ASN A 484 -26.88 -20.22 15.97
C ASN A 484 -26.77 -19.65 14.54
N VAL A 485 -26.23 -20.38 13.56
CA VAL A 485 -26.21 -19.94 12.17
C VAL A 485 -27.59 -20.15 11.56
N VAL A 486 -28.26 -19.04 11.23
CA VAL A 486 -29.60 -19.06 10.61
C VAL A 486 -29.55 -18.89 9.10
N PHE A 487 -28.41 -18.45 8.57
CA PHE A 487 -28.20 -18.21 7.15
C PHE A 487 -26.73 -18.36 6.80
N SER A 488 -26.45 -19.02 5.68
CA SER A 488 -25.14 -18.97 5.04
C SER A 488 -25.28 -18.84 3.53
N MET A 489 -24.35 -18.11 2.90
CA MET A 489 -24.31 -17.96 1.45
C MET A 489 -22.87 -17.85 0.93
N GLU A 490 -22.65 -18.35 -0.29
CA GLU A 490 -21.44 -18.00 -1.05
C GLU A 490 -21.62 -16.67 -1.78
N ASN A 491 -20.53 -15.92 -1.91
CA ASN A 491 -20.45 -14.67 -2.65
C ASN A 491 -19.25 -14.69 -3.58
N LYS A 492 -19.39 -14.18 -4.81
CA LYS A 492 -18.24 -14.05 -5.72
C LYS A 492 -17.19 -13.08 -5.15
N TYR A 493 -17.65 -11.91 -4.70
CA TYR A 493 -16.82 -10.87 -4.09
C TYR A 493 -17.58 -10.19 -2.94
N SER A 494 -17.26 -10.57 -1.69
CA SER A 494 -17.98 -10.05 -0.52
C SER A 494 -17.81 -8.53 -0.33
N CYS A 495 -16.70 -7.95 -0.77
CA CYS A 495 -16.46 -6.50 -0.70
C CYS A 495 -17.25 -5.68 -1.73
N SER A 496 -17.93 -6.32 -2.68
CA SER A 496 -18.72 -5.61 -3.69
C SER A 496 -19.95 -4.92 -3.08
N GLN A 497 -20.36 -3.80 -3.68
CA GLN A 497 -21.57 -3.07 -3.26
C GLN A 497 -22.81 -3.98 -3.22
N LEU A 498 -22.97 -4.86 -4.22
CA LEU A 498 -24.07 -5.81 -4.29
C LEU A 498 -24.13 -6.72 -3.06
N THR A 499 -23.02 -7.35 -2.69
CA THR A 499 -23.01 -8.25 -1.52
C THR A 499 -23.23 -7.47 -0.23
N GLN A 500 -22.71 -6.25 -0.12
CA GLN A 500 -22.97 -5.40 1.05
C GLN A 500 -24.46 -5.06 1.18
N ASP A 501 -25.15 -4.76 0.08
CA ASP A 501 -26.60 -4.52 0.10
C ASP A 501 -27.37 -5.80 0.47
N VAL A 502 -26.97 -6.97 -0.04
CA VAL A 502 -27.53 -8.26 0.37
C VAL A 502 -27.31 -8.54 1.86
N ILE A 503 -26.14 -8.19 2.43
CA ILE A 503 -25.90 -8.32 3.87
C ILE A 503 -26.91 -7.48 4.65
N LYS A 504 -27.15 -6.22 4.24
CA LYS A 504 -28.13 -5.32 4.89
C LYS A 504 -29.55 -5.87 4.79
N GLU A 505 -29.97 -6.30 3.60
CA GLU A 505 -31.28 -6.93 3.37
C GLU A 505 -31.47 -8.16 4.27
N LYS A 506 -30.48 -9.04 4.35
CA LYS A 506 -30.57 -10.26 5.18
C LYS A 506 -30.54 -9.97 6.68
N ILE A 507 -29.86 -8.92 7.13
CA ILE A 507 -29.93 -8.47 8.53
C ILE A 507 -31.36 -8.14 8.92
N GLU A 508 -32.08 -7.42 8.05
CA GLU A 508 -33.48 -7.05 8.26
C GLU A 508 -34.42 -8.25 8.10
N GLU A 509 -34.38 -8.94 6.95
CA GLU A 509 -35.27 -10.05 6.59
C GLU A 509 -35.23 -11.20 7.60
N LEU A 510 -34.03 -11.61 8.01
CA LEU A 510 -33.84 -12.76 8.90
C LEU A 510 -33.65 -12.36 10.36
N ASN A 511 -33.81 -11.07 10.67
CA ASN A 511 -33.62 -10.50 11.99
C ASN A 511 -32.26 -10.90 12.59
N LEU A 512 -31.19 -10.86 11.78
CA LEU A 512 -29.84 -11.21 12.23
C LEU A 512 -29.40 -10.26 13.34
N ASN A 513 -28.65 -10.78 14.31
CA ASN A 513 -28.04 -9.95 15.36
C ASN A 513 -26.52 -10.14 15.44
N ARG A 514 -25.94 -10.98 14.58
CA ARG A 514 -24.50 -11.21 14.43
C ARG A 514 -24.17 -11.52 12.97
N VAL A 515 -22.99 -11.12 12.50
CA VAL A 515 -22.54 -11.38 11.13
C VAL A 515 -21.11 -11.91 11.13
N VAL A 516 -20.87 -12.95 10.31
CA VAL A 516 -19.52 -13.47 10.02
C VAL A 516 -19.27 -13.36 8.52
N VAL A 517 -18.12 -12.78 8.16
CA VAL A 517 -17.63 -12.79 6.77
C VAL A 517 -16.34 -13.61 6.71
N SER A 518 -16.32 -14.65 5.88
CA SER A 518 -15.17 -15.53 5.68
C SER A 518 -14.54 -15.23 4.32
N ALA A 519 -13.42 -14.49 4.33
CA ALA A 519 -12.82 -13.93 3.12
C ALA A 519 -11.30 -13.68 3.27
N CYS A 520 -10.87 -12.44 3.05
CA CYS A 520 -9.50 -11.95 3.15
C CYS A 520 -9.09 -11.59 4.59
N THR A 521 -8.08 -10.74 4.77
CA THR A 521 -7.63 -10.29 6.09
C THR A 521 -8.57 -9.26 6.74
N PRO A 522 -8.89 -9.40 8.06
CA PRO A 522 -9.59 -8.36 8.81
C PRO A 522 -8.88 -7.00 8.76
N ARG A 523 -7.55 -6.98 8.63
CA ARG A 523 -6.75 -5.75 8.66
C ARG A 523 -7.10 -4.75 7.56
N THR A 524 -7.75 -5.20 6.49
CA THR A 524 -8.12 -4.36 5.34
C THR A 524 -9.62 -4.12 5.22
N HIS A 525 -10.46 -5.13 5.49
CA HIS A 525 -11.88 -5.08 5.17
C HIS A 525 -12.82 -5.13 6.38
N GLU A 526 -12.33 -5.38 7.60
CA GLU A 526 -13.18 -5.37 8.81
C GLU A 526 -13.95 -4.04 8.96
N PRO A 527 -13.33 -2.85 8.84
CA PRO A 527 -14.05 -1.58 8.94
C PRO A 527 -15.16 -1.40 7.90
N LEU A 528 -14.96 -1.90 6.67
CA LEU A 528 -15.94 -1.83 5.59
C LEU A 528 -17.23 -2.57 5.95
N PHE A 529 -17.11 -3.79 6.49
CA PHE A 529 -18.28 -4.58 6.88
C PHE A 529 -18.90 -4.10 8.19
N GLN A 530 -18.10 -3.58 9.13
CA GLN A 530 -18.62 -2.90 10.32
C GLN A 530 -19.53 -1.73 9.94
N LYS A 531 -19.08 -0.87 9.00
CA LYS A 531 -19.91 0.21 8.44
C LYS A 531 -21.15 -0.33 7.73
N THR A 532 -21.00 -1.40 6.94
CA THR A 532 -22.13 -2.05 6.24
C THR A 532 -23.22 -2.52 7.20
N ILE A 533 -22.87 -3.19 8.30
CA ILE A 533 -23.87 -3.65 9.26
C ILE A 533 -24.44 -2.50 10.09
N ARG A 534 -23.67 -1.43 10.31
CA ARG A 534 -24.12 -0.19 10.97
C ARG A 534 -25.18 0.53 10.14
N GLU A 535 -25.03 0.55 8.82
CA GLU A 535 -26.03 1.06 7.87
C GLU A 535 -27.35 0.28 7.94
N ALA A 536 -27.34 -0.99 8.36
CA ALA A 536 -28.55 -1.80 8.62
C ALA A 536 -29.05 -1.72 10.07
N GLY A 537 -28.50 -0.79 10.87
CA GLY A 537 -28.88 -0.60 12.28
C GLY A 537 -28.26 -1.60 13.26
N LEU A 538 -27.37 -2.50 12.82
CA LEU A 538 -26.67 -3.42 13.73
C LEU A 538 -25.39 -2.76 14.30
N ASN A 539 -25.04 -3.06 15.54
CA ASN A 539 -23.81 -2.54 16.15
C ASN A 539 -22.55 -3.12 15.48
N GLU A 540 -21.57 -2.25 15.18
CA GLU A 540 -20.33 -2.57 14.46
C GLU A 540 -19.54 -3.74 15.09
N TYR A 541 -19.65 -3.94 16.41
CA TYR A 541 -18.86 -4.93 17.16
C TYR A 541 -19.56 -6.28 17.30
N LEU A 542 -20.73 -6.43 16.69
CA LEU A 542 -21.47 -7.69 16.55
C LEU A 542 -21.09 -8.43 15.26
N PHE A 543 -19.82 -8.27 14.87
CA PHE A 543 -19.23 -8.73 13.63
C PHE A 543 -17.92 -9.48 13.91
N ASN A 544 -17.64 -10.51 13.12
CA ASN A 544 -16.33 -11.14 13.11
C ASN A 544 -15.89 -11.48 11.68
N PHE A 545 -14.64 -11.11 11.36
CA PHE A 545 -14.02 -11.44 10.07
C PHE A 545 -13.14 -12.69 10.22
N VAL A 546 -13.29 -13.65 9.30
CA VAL A 546 -12.48 -14.88 9.24
C VAL A 546 -11.63 -14.87 7.97
N SER A 547 -10.30 -14.88 8.12
CA SER A 547 -9.38 -14.96 6.99
C SER A 547 -9.18 -16.40 6.54
N ILE A 548 -9.75 -16.74 5.38
CA ILE A 548 -9.58 -18.03 4.68
C ILE A 548 -8.80 -17.86 3.37
N ARG A 549 -8.21 -16.68 3.14
CA ARG A 549 -7.38 -16.39 1.97
C ARG A 549 -5.90 -16.34 2.35
N GLU A 550 -5.47 -15.29 3.05
CA GLU A 550 -4.08 -15.11 3.45
C GLU A 550 -3.60 -16.18 4.43
N LEU A 551 -4.48 -16.65 5.33
CA LEU A 551 -4.15 -17.66 6.34
C LEU A 551 -4.46 -19.09 5.91
N ASP A 552 -5.02 -19.28 4.72
CA ASP A 552 -5.46 -20.59 4.23
C ASP A 552 -5.22 -20.76 2.71
N SER A 553 -6.12 -20.31 1.84
CA SER A 553 -6.06 -20.65 0.40
C SER A 553 -4.72 -20.35 -0.28
N TRP A 554 -4.09 -19.22 0.01
CA TRP A 554 -2.83 -18.79 -0.63
C TRP A 554 -1.58 -19.48 -0.11
N VAL A 555 -1.66 -20.12 1.06
CA VAL A 555 -0.52 -20.77 1.74
C VAL A 555 -0.60 -22.30 1.68
N HIS A 556 -1.71 -22.84 1.18
CA HIS A 556 -1.98 -24.28 0.99
C HIS A 556 -2.45 -24.59 -0.44
N MET A 557 -1.86 -23.93 -1.43
CA MET A 557 -2.28 -24.01 -2.85
C MET A 557 -2.14 -25.42 -3.44
N ASN A 558 -1.35 -26.28 -2.80
CA ASN A 558 -1.02 -27.62 -3.26
C ASN A 558 -1.81 -28.72 -2.51
N ASP A 559 -2.72 -28.38 -1.59
CA ASP A 559 -3.48 -29.34 -0.77
C ASP A 559 -4.92 -28.89 -0.50
N ASN A 560 -5.73 -28.83 -1.56
CA ASN A 560 -7.10 -28.35 -1.52
C ASN A 560 -8.00 -29.06 -0.48
N PRO A 561 -7.94 -30.39 -0.29
CA PRO A 561 -8.75 -31.07 0.73
C PRO A 561 -8.43 -30.58 2.16
N ARG A 562 -7.14 -30.48 2.52
CA ARG A 562 -6.76 -29.99 3.85
C ARG A 562 -6.99 -28.48 4.02
N ALA A 563 -6.80 -27.69 2.97
CA ALA A 563 -7.16 -26.26 2.99
C ALA A 563 -8.66 -26.06 3.25
N THR A 564 -9.52 -26.88 2.61
CA THR A 564 -10.97 -26.82 2.84
C THR A 564 -11.32 -27.23 4.28
N ASP A 565 -10.67 -28.24 4.85
CA ASP A 565 -10.91 -28.64 6.24
C ASP A 565 -10.46 -27.56 7.24
N LYS A 566 -9.28 -27.00 7.03
CA LYS A 566 -8.79 -25.86 7.82
C LYS A 566 -9.77 -24.68 7.77
N ALA A 567 -10.32 -24.36 6.61
CA ALA A 567 -11.30 -23.28 6.48
C ALA A 567 -12.58 -23.55 7.28
N LYS A 568 -13.06 -24.80 7.37
CA LYS A 568 -14.19 -25.17 8.25
C LYS A 568 -13.90 -24.85 9.70
N ASP A 569 -12.71 -25.20 10.17
CA ASP A 569 -12.27 -24.92 11.54
C ASP A 569 -12.20 -23.41 11.81
N LEU A 570 -11.63 -22.63 10.89
CA LEU A 570 -11.54 -21.17 11.01
C LEU A 570 -12.94 -20.52 11.06
N ILE A 571 -13.88 -20.98 10.23
CA ILE A 571 -15.27 -20.52 10.26
C ILE A 571 -15.93 -20.87 11.59
N ARG A 572 -15.76 -22.11 12.07
CA ARG A 572 -16.32 -22.56 13.35
C ARG A 572 -15.79 -21.75 14.53
N MET A 573 -14.48 -21.48 14.56
CA MET A 573 -13.86 -20.59 15.54
C MET A 573 -14.47 -19.17 15.47
N GLY A 574 -14.68 -18.64 14.26
CA GLY A 574 -15.26 -17.32 14.07
C GLY A 574 -16.72 -17.21 14.51
N VAL A 575 -17.53 -18.23 14.24
CA VAL A 575 -18.93 -18.34 14.69
C VAL A 575 -18.99 -18.43 16.22
N ALA A 576 -18.12 -19.22 16.84
CA ALA A 576 -18.05 -19.32 18.30
C ALA A 576 -17.68 -18.00 18.97
N ARG A 577 -16.78 -17.21 18.35
CA ARG A 577 -16.40 -15.88 18.84
C ARG A 577 -17.56 -14.89 18.74
N VAL A 578 -18.20 -14.77 17.57
CA VAL A 578 -19.26 -13.78 17.32
C VAL A 578 -20.48 -14.02 18.21
N ALA A 579 -20.78 -15.28 18.53
CA ALA A 579 -21.86 -15.66 19.44
C ALA A 579 -21.69 -15.06 20.85
N ALA A 580 -20.44 -14.89 21.31
CA ALA A 580 -20.10 -14.33 22.61
C ALA A 580 -19.86 -12.81 22.60
N GLN A 581 -19.88 -12.16 21.42
CA GLN A 581 -19.71 -10.71 21.31
C GLN A 581 -20.92 -9.95 21.86
N LYS A 582 -20.64 -8.77 22.40
CA LYS A 582 -21.60 -7.80 22.90
C LYS A 582 -21.53 -6.53 22.06
N ALA A 583 -22.59 -5.73 22.09
CA ALA A 583 -22.56 -4.42 21.46
C ALA A 583 -21.61 -3.50 22.24
N GLU A 584 -20.71 -2.82 21.52
CA GLU A 584 -19.74 -1.88 22.07
C GLU A 584 -19.88 -0.54 21.36
N LEU A 585 -19.46 0.57 21.96
CA LEU A 585 -19.55 1.90 21.36
C LEU A 585 -18.17 2.55 21.32
N LYS A 586 -17.85 3.19 20.21
CA LYS A 586 -16.62 3.98 20.07
C LYS A 586 -16.52 5.03 21.16
N ILE A 587 -15.29 5.23 21.63
CA ILE A 587 -14.98 6.17 22.70
C ILE A 587 -14.60 7.49 22.04
N LYS A 588 -15.36 8.56 22.32
CA LYS A 588 -15.06 9.91 21.83
C LYS A 588 -14.00 10.57 22.71
N GLY A 589 -13.00 11.17 22.08
CA GLY A 589 -11.97 11.96 22.72
C GLY A 589 -11.87 13.36 22.11
N GLU A 590 -11.51 14.34 22.94
CA GLU A 590 -11.22 15.70 22.49
C GLU A 590 -9.85 15.76 21.80
N VAL A 591 -9.73 16.67 20.83
CA VAL A 591 -8.51 16.89 20.06
C VAL A 591 -7.83 18.18 20.50
N VAL A 592 -6.55 18.08 20.87
CA VAL A 592 -5.68 19.24 21.08
C VAL A 592 -5.39 19.92 19.73
N PRO A 593 -5.63 21.23 19.57
CA PRO A 593 -5.50 21.93 18.28
C PRO A 593 -4.04 22.29 17.94
N GLU A 594 -3.09 21.41 18.27
CA GLU A 594 -1.67 21.58 18.04
C GLU A 594 -1.08 20.32 17.38
N ALA A 595 -0.14 20.49 16.45
CA ALA A 595 0.57 19.41 15.77
C ALA A 595 2.08 19.44 16.06
N LEU A 596 2.75 18.29 15.96
CA LEU A 596 4.20 18.16 16.02
C LEU A 596 4.75 17.73 14.66
N VAL A 597 5.83 18.38 14.22
CA VAL A 597 6.63 17.97 13.06
C VAL A 597 8.05 17.67 13.53
N ILE A 598 8.53 16.45 13.27
CA ILE A 598 9.87 15.98 13.66
C ILE A 598 10.77 15.99 12.41
N GLY A 599 11.69 16.96 12.34
CA GLY A 599 12.61 17.18 11.22
C GLY A 599 12.29 18.46 10.45
N GLY A 600 13.28 19.36 10.36
CA GLY A 600 13.22 20.68 9.74
C GLY A 600 13.78 20.74 8.32
N GLY A 601 13.78 19.62 7.60
CA GLY A 601 14.03 19.60 6.15
C GLY A 601 12.87 20.19 5.34
N ILE A 602 13.02 20.28 4.02
CA ILE A 602 11.98 20.86 3.14
C ILE A 602 10.61 20.18 3.27
N THR A 603 10.59 18.87 3.53
CA THR A 603 9.36 18.11 3.81
C THR A 603 8.66 18.61 5.08
N GLY A 604 9.40 18.71 6.20
CA GLY A 604 8.84 19.16 7.47
C GLY A 604 8.41 20.63 7.44
N ILE A 605 9.21 21.48 6.77
CA ILE A 605 8.84 22.87 6.49
C ILE A 605 7.51 22.93 5.72
N SER A 606 7.36 22.13 4.66
CA SER A 606 6.13 22.11 3.86
C SER A 606 4.94 21.62 4.68
N ALA A 607 5.09 20.53 5.45
CA ALA A 607 4.02 20.01 6.30
C ALA A 607 3.58 21.03 7.37
N ALA A 608 4.54 21.68 8.03
CA ALA A 608 4.26 22.70 9.04
C ALA A 608 3.56 23.93 8.46
N LEU A 609 3.98 24.39 7.27
CA LEU A 609 3.32 25.48 6.55
C LEU A 609 1.85 25.17 6.26
N GLU A 610 1.54 23.98 5.72
CA GLU A 610 0.15 23.63 5.38
C GLU A 610 -0.75 23.57 6.62
N ILE A 611 -0.26 23.01 7.73
CA ILE A 611 -1.04 22.97 8.99
C ILE A 611 -1.22 24.38 9.58
N ALA A 612 -0.15 25.19 9.60
CA ALA A 612 -0.19 26.54 10.15
C ALA A 612 -1.09 27.49 9.34
N ASN A 613 -1.11 27.33 8.01
CA ASN A 613 -2.00 28.07 7.10
C ASN A 613 -3.49 27.80 7.38
N LYS A 614 -3.81 26.66 7.99
CA LYS A 614 -5.16 26.34 8.47
C LYS A 614 -5.49 26.87 9.86
N GLY A 615 -4.54 27.58 10.49
CA GLY A 615 -4.72 28.25 11.77
C GLY A 615 -4.35 27.41 12.99
N PHE A 616 -3.86 26.18 12.80
CA PHE A 616 -3.43 25.32 13.91
C PHE A 616 -1.99 25.63 14.32
N LYS A 617 -1.69 25.44 15.61
CA LYS A 617 -0.35 25.64 16.13
C LYS A 617 0.53 24.44 15.79
N VAL A 618 1.76 24.70 15.37
CA VAL A 618 2.72 23.66 14.97
C VAL A 618 4.00 23.80 15.77
N HIS A 619 4.46 22.70 16.35
CA HIS A 619 5.78 22.57 16.95
C HIS A 619 6.68 21.86 15.94
N LEU A 620 7.76 22.50 15.51
CA LEU A 620 8.76 21.87 14.64
C LEU A 620 10.04 21.61 15.45
N VAL A 621 10.43 20.35 15.56
CA VAL A 621 11.66 19.93 16.26
C VAL A 621 12.73 19.59 15.24
N GLU A 622 13.86 20.30 15.30
CA GLU A 622 15.03 20.08 14.45
C GLU A 622 16.26 19.77 15.32
N LYS A 623 16.95 18.69 14.95
CA LYS A 623 18.12 18.18 15.66
C LYS A 623 19.32 19.12 15.50
N GLU A 624 19.47 19.72 14.33
CA GLU A 624 20.57 20.61 13.99
C GLU A 624 20.30 22.06 14.44
N ASN A 625 21.31 22.91 14.32
CA ASN A 625 21.23 24.33 14.71
C ASN A 625 20.55 25.22 13.66
N LYS A 626 20.07 24.65 12.55
CA LYS A 626 19.41 25.36 11.46
C LYS A 626 18.46 24.44 10.68
N LEU A 627 17.48 25.03 10.01
CA LEU A 627 16.55 24.33 9.12
C LEU A 627 17.15 24.08 7.72
N GLY A 628 16.45 23.27 6.93
CA GLY A 628 16.70 23.06 5.51
C GLY A 628 17.23 21.66 5.14
N GLY A 629 17.75 20.90 6.10
CA GLY A 629 18.27 19.55 5.87
C GLY A 629 19.30 19.49 4.73
N GLN A 630 19.16 18.50 3.84
CA GLN A 630 20.07 18.27 2.71
C GLN A 630 20.13 19.42 1.69
N LEU A 631 19.09 20.28 1.60
CA LEU A 631 19.12 21.43 0.68
C LEU A 631 20.24 22.43 1.02
N ASN A 632 20.71 22.45 2.26
CA ASN A 632 21.88 23.25 2.64
C ASN A 632 23.17 22.81 1.91
N LEU A 633 23.26 21.53 1.54
CA LEU A 633 24.46 20.89 1.02
C LEU A 633 24.47 20.81 -0.52
N ILE A 634 23.30 20.72 -1.15
CA ILE A 634 23.16 20.64 -2.61
C ILE A 634 23.36 22.04 -3.21
N TYR A 635 24.08 22.22 -4.32
CA TYR A 635 24.25 23.54 -4.96
C TYR A 635 23.09 23.92 -5.91
N LYS A 636 23.00 23.26 -7.07
CA LYS A 636 21.92 23.47 -8.04
C LYS A 636 20.95 22.30 -7.99
N ILE A 637 19.67 22.54 -7.76
CA ILE A 637 18.64 21.50 -7.76
C ILE A 637 17.98 21.40 -9.13
N ASN A 638 17.46 20.21 -9.46
CA ASN A 638 16.73 19.91 -10.69
C ASN A 638 17.48 20.28 -11.99
N PHE A 639 16.88 19.97 -13.15
CA PHE A 639 17.51 20.21 -14.44
C PHE A 639 17.43 21.66 -14.93
N ASP A 640 16.58 22.49 -14.32
CA ASP A 640 16.47 23.94 -14.53
C ASP A 640 17.48 24.76 -13.70
N ARG A 641 18.35 24.08 -12.94
CA ARG A 641 19.49 24.69 -12.21
C ARG A 641 19.08 25.72 -11.17
N ILE A 642 17.94 25.51 -10.51
CA ILE A 642 17.53 26.39 -9.40
C ILE A 642 18.61 26.38 -8.32
N ASP A 643 18.98 27.57 -7.85
CA ASP A 643 19.90 27.70 -6.74
C ASP A 643 19.22 27.25 -5.44
N SER A 644 19.77 26.21 -4.81
CA SER A 644 19.15 25.58 -3.63
C SER A 644 19.00 26.55 -2.46
N GLN A 645 19.97 27.45 -2.27
CA GLN A 645 19.99 28.38 -1.16
C GLN A 645 18.96 29.48 -1.38
N ASN A 646 18.82 29.98 -2.60
CA ASN A 646 17.76 30.93 -2.94
C ASN A 646 16.36 30.32 -2.77
N PHE A 647 16.17 29.08 -3.23
CA PHE A 647 14.91 28.35 -3.05
C PHE A 647 14.59 28.15 -1.56
N LEU A 648 15.57 27.65 -0.78
CA LEU A 648 15.42 27.44 0.65
C LEU A 648 15.15 28.75 1.40
N ASN A 649 15.86 29.83 1.09
CA ASN A 649 15.66 31.14 1.71
C ASN A 649 14.26 31.69 1.44
N THR A 650 13.75 31.49 0.22
CA THR A 650 12.37 31.88 -0.14
C THR A 650 11.35 31.13 0.70
N LYS A 651 11.54 29.80 0.86
CA LYS A 651 10.65 28.97 1.69
C LYS A 651 10.77 29.27 3.17
N LEU A 652 11.97 29.55 3.67
CA LEU A 652 12.19 29.94 5.06
C LEU A 652 11.60 31.32 5.36
N LYS A 653 11.57 32.24 4.39
CA LYS A 653 10.86 33.52 4.55
C LYS A 653 9.37 33.29 4.77
N GLU A 654 8.73 32.52 3.88
CA GLU A 654 7.31 32.12 4.01
C GLU A 654 7.05 31.44 5.37
N PHE A 655 7.94 30.53 5.77
CA PHE A 655 7.86 29.79 7.03
C PHE A 655 8.01 30.69 8.27
N ASN A 656 8.97 31.62 8.27
CA ASN A 656 9.22 32.52 9.40
C ASN A 656 8.15 33.61 9.55
N GLU A 657 7.38 33.90 8.50
CA GLU A 657 6.23 34.81 8.56
C GLU A 657 5.02 34.20 9.31
N GLN A 658 5.00 32.87 9.49
CA GLN A 658 3.92 32.15 10.19
C GLN A 658 4.06 32.26 11.71
N LYS A 659 3.09 32.93 12.34
CA LYS A 659 3.06 33.12 13.81
C LYS A 659 2.66 31.86 14.59
N ASN A 660 2.02 30.90 13.92
CA ASN A 660 1.53 29.67 14.54
C ASN A 660 2.58 28.55 14.60
N ILE A 661 3.79 28.78 14.09
CA ILE A 661 4.87 27.79 14.12
C ILE A 661 5.88 28.14 15.20
N THR A 662 6.16 27.20 16.09
CA THR A 662 7.24 27.27 17.09
C THR A 662 8.35 26.30 16.71
N VAL A 663 9.57 26.79 16.56
CA VAL A 663 10.73 25.98 16.16
C VAL A 663 11.63 25.71 17.36
N TYR A 664 12.00 24.44 17.54
CA TYR A 664 12.97 23.98 18.53
C TYR A 664 14.21 23.46 17.79
N LEU A 665 15.23 24.29 17.67
CA LEU A 665 16.54 23.92 17.10
C LEU A 665 17.39 23.19 18.14
N ASN A 666 18.42 22.46 17.69
CA ASN A 666 19.29 21.68 18.57
C ASN A 666 18.51 20.76 19.53
N SER A 667 17.35 20.27 19.11
CA SER A 667 16.38 19.61 19.99
C SER A 667 15.99 18.24 19.45
N LYS A 668 15.63 17.33 20.34
CA LYS A 668 15.18 15.99 19.98
C LYS A 668 14.01 15.55 20.84
N VAL A 669 13.12 14.76 20.27
CA VAL A 669 12.08 14.08 21.03
C VAL A 669 12.72 12.98 21.87
N THR A 670 12.37 12.91 23.16
CA THR A 670 12.89 11.92 24.10
C THR A 670 11.82 11.02 24.69
N ASP A 671 10.55 11.42 24.64
CA ASP A 671 9.43 10.59 25.07
C ASP A 671 8.12 11.01 24.37
N VAL A 672 7.25 10.04 24.09
CA VAL A 672 5.93 10.25 23.48
C VAL A 672 4.93 9.28 24.12
N ILE A 673 3.95 9.82 24.84
CA ILE A 673 2.87 9.05 25.46
C ILE A 673 1.51 9.59 25.02
N GLY A 674 0.47 8.75 25.03
CA GLY A 674 -0.88 9.13 24.65
C GLY A 674 -1.37 8.52 23.33
N SER A 675 -2.31 9.22 22.68
CA SER A 675 -3.07 8.77 21.52
C SER A 675 -3.30 9.89 20.52
N ILE A 676 -3.79 9.54 19.32
CA ILE A 676 -4.41 10.51 18.43
C ILE A 676 -5.37 11.41 19.23
N GLY A 677 -5.31 12.71 18.95
CA GLY A 677 -6.04 13.74 19.69
C GLY A 677 -5.29 14.30 20.90
N ASN A 678 -4.43 13.53 21.58
CA ASN A 678 -3.79 13.95 22.83
C ASN A 678 -2.48 13.16 23.13
N PHE A 679 -1.40 13.52 22.45
CA PHE A 679 -0.04 13.06 22.72
C PHE A 679 0.71 14.05 23.61
N LYS A 680 1.21 13.57 24.75
CA LYS A 680 2.19 14.29 25.56
C LYS A 680 3.58 13.94 25.06
N VAL A 681 4.32 14.95 24.63
CA VAL A 681 5.65 14.80 24.03
C VAL A 681 6.67 15.55 24.86
N VAL A 682 7.80 14.90 25.16
CA VAL A 682 8.95 15.53 25.80
C VAL A 682 10.02 15.82 24.76
N VAL A 683 10.36 17.09 24.60
CA VAL A 683 11.44 17.56 23.72
C VAL A 683 12.59 18.04 24.58
N LYS A 684 13.78 17.49 24.35
CA LYS A 684 15.00 17.88 25.06
C LYS A 684 15.88 18.75 24.18
N GLU A 685 16.19 19.94 24.67
CA GLU A 685 17.16 20.83 24.02
C GLU A 685 18.59 20.41 24.38
N ASN A 686 19.42 20.15 23.38
CA ASN A 686 20.76 19.60 23.58
C ASN A 686 21.76 20.64 24.14
N LYS A 687 21.48 21.95 24.04
CA LYS A 687 22.39 23.00 24.53
C LYS A 687 22.25 23.26 26.03
N GLU A 688 21.03 23.50 26.51
CA GLU A 688 20.77 23.81 27.92
C GLU A 688 20.32 22.59 28.73
N GLY A 689 20.00 21.47 28.07
CA GLY A 689 19.49 20.26 28.72
C GLY A 689 18.07 20.40 29.25
N LYS A 690 17.35 21.46 28.85
CA LYS A 690 15.98 21.76 29.27
C LYS A 690 14.99 20.81 28.60
N ASP A 691 14.11 20.24 29.41
CA ASP A 691 12.98 19.44 28.94
C ASP A 691 11.76 20.36 28.69
N ILE A 692 11.18 20.25 27.50
CA ILE A 692 10.01 21.00 27.05
C ILE A 692 8.88 20.00 26.87
N ASN A 693 7.81 20.17 27.67
CA ASN A 693 6.62 19.33 27.59
C ASN A 693 5.62 19.96 26.62
N LEU A 694 5.27 19.22 25.57
CA LEU A 694 4.30 19.60 24.56
C LEU A 694 3.08 18.70 24.67
N ASN A 695 1.92 19.24 24.30
CA ASN A 695 0.71 18.46 24.10
C ASN A 695 0.19 18.71 22.69
N VAL A 696 0.06 17.65 21.89
CA VAL A 696 -0.27 17.73 20.46
C VAL A 696 -1.25 16.62 20.09
N SER A 697 -2.07 16.81 19.06
CA SER A 697 -3.00 15.76 18.61
C SER A 697 -2.44 14.86 17.54
N THR A 698 -1.52 15.37 16.72
CA THR A 698 -0.94 14.67 15.59
C THR A 698 0.57 14.89 15.49
N ILE A 699 1.27 13.91 14.91
CA ILE A 699 2.73 13.92 14.76
C ILE A 699 3.08 13.58 13.32
N ILE A 700 3.91 14.40 12.67
CA ILE A 700 4.48 14.12 11.34
C ILE A 700 5.96 13.85 11.47
N THR A 701 6.40 12.68 11.02
CA THR A 701 7.80 12.27 11.02
C THR A 701 8.43 12.56 9.66
N ALA A 702 9.41 13.47 9.64
CA ALA A 702 10.09 13.98 8.45
C ALA A 702 11.61 14.10 8.67
N THR A 703 12.21 13.12 9.35
CA THR A 703 13.62 13.16 9.80
C THR A 703 14.65 13.08 8.68
N GLY A 704 14.22 12.82 7.44
CA GLY A 704 15.07 12.73 6.27
C GLY A 704 15.99 11.50 6.23
N ALA A 705 16.99 11.59 5.36
CA ALA A 705 18.04 10.61 5.11
C ALA A 705 19.33 11.36 4.71
N TYR A 706 20.46 10.65 4.67
CA TYR A 706 21.76 11.25 4.35
C TYR A 706 22.58 10.44 3.36
N GLU A 707 23.54 11.10 2.71
CA GLU A 707 24.43 10.47 1.74
C GLU A 707 25.33 9.44 2.42
N TYR A 708 25.36 8.22 1.87
CA TYR A 708 26.30 7.19 2.29
C TYR A 708 27.73 7.58 1.94
N LYS A 709 28.63 7.49 2.91
CA LYS A 709 30.08 7.72 2.74
C LYS A 709 30.79 6.37 2.60
N PRO A 710 31.30 6.01 1.40
CA PRO A 710 31.72 4.64 1.08
C PRO A 710 33.17 4.38 1.51
N LYS A 711 33.44 4.45 2.83
CA LYS A 711 34.78 4.23 3.38
C LYS A 711 35.32 2.85 2.99
N GLY A 712 36.58 2.80 2.57
CA GLY A 712 37.27 1.57 2.13
C GLY A 712 36.93 1.14 0.70
N TRP A 713 36.12 1.92 -0.04
CA TRP A 713 35.78 1.64 -1.42
C TRP A 713 36.46 2.67 -2.32
N TYR A 714 37.07 2.23 -3.41
CA TYR A 714 37.63 3.11 -4.45
C TYR A 714 38.63 4.16 -3.92
N HIS A 715 39.31 3.90 -2.79
CA HIS A 715 40.18 4.86 -2.09
C HIS A 715 39.48 6.14 -1.59
N TYR A 716 38.16 6.07 -1.36
CA TYR A 716 37.40 7.17 -0.78
C TYR A 716 37.89 7.48 0.65
N GLY A 717 38.24 8.75 0.88
CA GLY A 717 38.85 9.22 2.14
C GLY A 717 40.37 9.02 2.22
N GLU A 718 40.97 8.24 1.32
CA GLU A 718 42.42 8.04 1.21
C GLU A 718 43.04 8.93 0.14
N ASN A 719 42.30 9.21 -0.95
CA ASN A 719 42.74 10.06 -2.05
C ASN A 719 41.78 11.24 -2.25
N ALA A 720 42.32 12.47 -2.21
CA ALA A 720 41.55 13.72 -2.32
C ALA A 720 40.89 13.94 -3.70
N ASN A 721 41.28 13.18 -4.72
CA ASN A 721 40.68 13.21 -6.06
C ASN A 721 39.49 12.26 -6.20
N VAL A 722 39.19 11.44 -5.19
CA VAL A 722 38.01 10.59 -5.11
C VAL A 722 36.98 11.26 -4.21
N MET A 723 35.80 11.54 -4.74
CA MET A 723 34.75 12.28 -4.04
C MET A 723 33.36 11.70 -4.31
N THR A 724 32.40 12.04 -3.47
CA THR A 724 30.98 11.78 -3.68
C THR A 724 30.34 12.84 -4.58
N GLN A 725 29.11 12.59 -5.04
CA GLN A 725 28.36 13.60 -5.80
C GLN A 725 28.02 14.85 -4.99
N LEU A 726 27.77 14.74 -3.68
CA LEU A 726 27.50 15.91 -2.85
C LEU A 726 28.75 16.78 -2.68
N GLU A 727 29.92 16.16 -2.49
CA GLU A 727 31.21 16.87 -2.45
C GLU A 727 31.53 17.53 -3.80
N LEU A 728 31.20 16.88 -4.92
CA LEU A 728 31.30 17.53 -6.24
C LEU A 728 30.38 18.77 -6.32
N SER A 729 29.16 18.67 -5.78
CA SER A 729 28.22 19.80 -5.71
C SER A 729 28.81 21.00 -4.96
N GLU A 730 29.48 20.74 -3.84
CA GLU A 730 30.18 21.77 -3.05
C GLU A 730 31.36 22.37 -3.82
N LYS A 731 32.18 21.55 -4.48
CA LYS A 731 33.29 22.05 -5.31
C LYS A 731 32.84 22.91 -6.48
N LEU A 732 31.72 22.55 -7.08
CA LEU A 732 31.07 23.36 -8.12
C LEU A 732 30.56 24.68 -7.56
N ARG A 733 30.01 24.70 -6.34
CA ARG A 733 29.58 25.93 -5.66
C ARG A 733 30.75 26.89 -5.42
N ASN A 734 31.90 26.35 -5.03
CA ASN A 734 33.08 27.13 -4.65
C ASN A 734 34.05 27.42 -5.81
N ASN A 735 33.76 26.97 -7.04
CA ASN A 735 34.64 27.05 -8.20
C ASN A 735 36.03 26.42 -7.95
N GLU A 736 36.08 25.25 -7.33
CA GLU A 736 37.32 24.53 -6.97
C GLU A 736 37.78 23.52 -8.04
N LEU A 737 37.18 23.52 -9.23
CA LEU A 737 37.51 22.62 -10.33
C LEU A 737 38.30 23.35 -11.42
N GLN A 738 38.94 22.60 -12.32
CA GLN A 738 39.75 23.16 -13.41
C GLN A 738 39.24 22.66 -14.75
N ASP A 739 39.27 23.54 -15.75
CA ASP A 739 38.94 23.18 -17.12
C ASP A 739 39.97 22.21 -17.71
N GLY A 740 39.54 21.33 -18.61
CA GLY A 740 40.39 20.29 -19.21
C GLY A 740 40.59 19.03 -18.35
N GLN A 741 40.03 18.97 -17.13
CA GLN A 741 40.09 17.77 -16.29
C GLN A 741 39.24 16.61 -16.84
N THR A 742 39.67 15.37 -16.55
CA THR A 742 38.93 14.14 -16.82
C THR A 742 38.19 13.66 -15.57
N PHE A 743 36.86 13.59 -15.67
CA PHE A 743 35.96 13.14 -14.60
C PHE A 743 35.42 11.74 -14.92
N VAL A 744 35.50 10.82 -13.96
CA VAL A 744 34.90 9.49 -14.06
C VAL A 744 33.87 9.30 -12.96
N PHE A 745 32.58 9.25 -13.33
CA PHE A 745 31.48 8.95 -12.44
C PHE A 745 31.30 7.43 -12.34
N ILE A 746 31.19 6.90 -11.13
CA ILE A 746 30.90 5.48 -10.89
C ILE A 746 29.53 5.37 -10.22
N HIS A 747 28.58 4.72 -10.89
CA HIS A 747 27.22 4.51 -10.37
C HIS A 747 27.13 3.33 -9.41
N CYS A 748 26.07 3.32 -8.60
CA CYS A 748 25.71 2.22 -7.69
C CYS A 748 26.78 1.89 -6.62
N VAL A 749 27.64 2.84 -6.27
CA VAL A 749 28.68 2.62 -5.24
C VAL A 749 28.00 2.48 -3.88
N GLY A 750 27.96 1.27 -3.34
CA GLY A 750 27.31 0.94 -2.08
C GLY A 750 25.79 0.72 -2.19
N SER A 751 25.21 0.76 -3.40
CA SER A 751 23.78 0.54 -3.68
C SER A 751 23.62 -0.62 -4.64
N ARG A 752 22.65 -1.52 -4.40
CA ARG A 752 22.50 -2.76 -5.19
C ARG A 752 23.79 -3.61 -5.15
N GLN A 753 24.51 -3.54 -4.03
CA GLN A 753 25.78 -4.22 -3.78
C GLN A 753 25.88 -4.63 -2.30
N PRO A 754 25.07 -5.59 -1.84
CA PRO A 754 25.11 -6.06 -0.45
C PRO A 754 26.38 -6.88 -0.13
N GLU A 755 26.98 -7.47 -1.15
CA GLU A 755 28.23 -8.24 -1.06
C GLU A 755 29.41 -7.26 -0.89
N GLY A 756 30.06 -7.25 0.28
CA GLY A 756 31.12 -6.29 0.63
C GLY A 756 31.02 -5.68 2.03
N GLY A 757 30.04 -6.09 2.84
CA GLY A 757 29.99 -5.84 4.29
C GLY A 757 29.17 -4.63 4.74
N ASN A 758 29.06 -3.57 3.92
CA ASN A 758 28.40 -2.31 4.30
C ASN A 758 27.47 -1.69 3.23
N GLY A 759 27.23 -2.37 2.10
CA GLY A 759 26.34 -1.86 1.04
C GLY A 759 24.87 -2.21 1.23
N VAL A 760 23.98 -1.55 0.50
CA VAL A 760 22.52 -1.75 0.58
C VAL A 760 21.95 -2.52 -0.61
N THR A 761 20.82 -3.19 -0.42
CA THR A 761 20.12 -3.97 -1.47
C THR A 761 19.32 -3.10 -2.42
N TYR A 762 18.84 -1.94 -1.96
CA TYR A 762 17.92 -1.09 -2.72
C TYR A 762 18.64 -0.13 -3.68
N CYS A 763 17.85 0.42 -4.62
CA CYS A 763 18.23 1.56 -5.44
C CYS A 763 17.82 2.87 -4.76
N SER A 764 18.71 3.86 -4.73
CA SER A 764 18.43 5.15 -4.09
C SER A 764 17.67 6.16 -4.98
N LEU A 765 17.23 5.77 -6.18
CA LEU A 765 16.37 6.50 -7.12
C LEU A 765 16.91 7.83 -7.68
N ILE A 766 17.75 8.58 -6.95
CA ILE A 766 18.19 9.93 -7.30
C ILE A 766 19.57 9.96 -7.96
N CYS A 767 20.44 8.98 -7.66
CA CYS A 767 21.87 9.03 -7.98
C CYS A 767 22.14 9.19 -9.50
N CYS A 768 21.35 8.53 -10.35
CA CYS A 768 21.52 8.61 -11.81
C CYS A 768 21.13 10.00 -12.33
N SER A 769 19.99 10.54 -11.87
CA SER A 769 19.53 11.88 -12.25
C SER A 769 20.55 12.95 -11.83
N GLU A 770 21.03 12.88 -10.59
CA GLU A 770 22.03 13.80 -10.06
C GLU A 770 23.36 13.70 -10.80
N SER A 771 23.77 12.50 -11.24
CA SER A 771 24.98 12.30 -12.01
C SER A 771 24.88 12.94 -13.40
N ILE A 772 23.75 12.78 -14.10
CA ILE A 772 23.51 13.41 -15.40
C ILE A 772 23.49 14.93 -15.24
N ARG A 773 22.80 15.41 -14.20
CA ARG A 773 22.72 16.83 -13.84
C ARG A 773 24.12 17.41 -13.60
N HIS A 774 24.95 16.77 -12.79
CA HIS A 774 26.33 17.22 -12.52
C HIS A 774 27.21 17.14 -13.77
N ALA A 775 27.14 16.06 -14.55
CA ALA A 775 27.94 15.91 -15.78
C ALA A 775 27.65 17.04 -16.78
N LEU A 776 26.36 17.33 -17.03
CA LEU A 776 25.96 18.45 -17.88
C LEU A 776 26.47 19.79 -17.34
N TYR A 777 26.40 20.01 -16.02
CA TYR A 777 26.81 21.30 -15.44
C TYR A 777 28.32 21.50 -15.48
N VAL A 778 29.09 20.43 -15.23
CA VAL A 778 30.55 20.43 -15.41
C VAL A 778 30.87 20.75 -16.86
N LYS A 779 30.21 20.10 -17.84
CA LYS A 779 30.49 20.34 -19.26
C LYS A 779 30.11 21.75 -19.71
N GLU A 780 29.03 22.31 -19.17
CA GLU A 780 28.60 23.70 -19.42
C GLU A 780 29.59 24.73 -18.81
N THR A 781 30.19 24.43 -17.65
CA THR A 781 31.08 25.35 -16.93
C THR A 781 32.55 25.20 -17.35
N TYR A 782 32.96 23.97 -17.67
CA TYR A 782 34.33 23.55 -18.00
C TYR A 782 34.29 22.79 -19.34
N PRO A 783 34.18 23.52 -20.48
CA PRO A 783 33.85 22.92 -21.77
C PRO A 783 34.94 21.99 -22.31
N ASN A 784 36.20 22.14 -21.90
CA ASN A 784 37.31 21.29 -22.35
C ASN A 784 37.44 20.02 -21.50
N SER A 785 36.70 19.88 -20.40
CA SER A 785 36.70 18.67 -19.58
C SER A 785 36.11 17.47 -20.32
N THR A 786 36.69 16.29 -20.04
CA THR A 786 36.21 15.00 -20.54
C THR A 786 35.48 14.27 -19.43
N ILE A 787 34.30 13.72 -19.73
CA ILE A 787 33.45 13.07 -18.72
C ILE A 787 33.14 11.65 -19.16
N TYR A 788 33.34 10.70 -18.24
CA TYR A 788 32.91 9.32 -18.35
C TYR A 788 31.91 8.99 -17.25
N VAL A 789 30.83 8.31 -17.58
CA VAL A 789 29.84 7.80 -16.64
C VAL A 789 29.78 6.29 -16.76
N LEU A 790 30.26 5.59 -15.72
CA LEU A 790 30.25 4.14 -15.62
C LEU A 790 28.96 3.71 -14.90
N TYR A 791 28.14 2.89 -15.56
CA TYR A 791 26.81 2.54 -15.05
C TYR A 791 26.38 1.10 -15.35
N ARG A 792 25.39 0.61 -14.58
CA ARG A 792 24.70 -0.68 -14.85
C ARG A 792 23.40 -0.45 -15.62
N ASP A 793 22.55 0.43 -15.06
CA ASP A 793 21.28 0.87 -15.63
C ASP A 793 21.14 2.38 -15.40
N ILE A 794 20.70 3.15 -16.40
CA ILE A 794 20.33 4.55 -16.18
C ILE A 794 18.87 4.60 -15.74
N ARG A 795 18.67 4.99 -14.46
CA ARG A 795 17.37 5.05 -13.79
C ARG A 795 16.93 6.48 -13.62
N VAL A 796 16.28 7.02 -14.64
CA VAL A 796 15.71 8.37 -14.63
C VAL A 796 14.23 8.36 -15.00
N GLY A 797 13.50 9.40 -14.57
CA GLY A 797 12.07 9.52 -14.80
C GLY A 797 11.70 9.94 -16.22
N THR A 798 10.48 10.45 -16.36
CA THR A 798 9.88 10.86 -17.63
C THR A 798 10.57 12.09 -18.20
N TYR A 799 10.70 13.16 -17.41
CA TYR A 799 11.27 14.44 -17.85
C TYR A 799 12.79 14.35 -18.00
N GLU A 800 13.42 13.61 -17.09
CA GLU A 800 14.87 13.45 -17.01
C GLU A 800 15.46 12.65 -18.18
N GLU A 801 14.65 11.87 -18.92
CA GLU A 801 15.12 11.10 -20.08
C GLU A 801 15.67 12.00 -21.20
N GLN A 802 15.07 13.16 -21.43
CA GLN A 802 15.55 14.09 -22.46
C GLN A 802 16.94 14.64 -22.12
N TYR A 803 17.20 14.90 -20.85
CA TYR A 803 18.51 15.34 -20.38
C TYR A 803 19.55 14.24 -20.45
N TYR A 804 19.15 12.98 -20.25
CA TYR A 804 20.05 11.85 -20.50
C TYR A 804 20.48 11.82 -21.97
N TRP A 805 19.56 12.03 -22.92
CA TRP A 805 19.92 12.08 -24.34
C TRP A 805 20.84 13.24 -24.66
N LYS A 806 20.52 14.44 -24.18
CA LYS A 806 21.39 15.62 -24.30
C LYS A 806 22.79 15.33 -23.76
N ALA A 807 22.89 14.70 -22.59
CA ALA A 807 24.18 14.39 -21.99
C ALA A 807 25.01 13.43 -22.86
N ARG A 808 24.40 12.50 -23.59
CA ARG A 808 25.12 11.54 -24.45
C ARG A 808 25.77 12.17 -25.68
N GLU A 809 25.46 13.42 -26.00
CA GLU A 809 26.11 14.15 -27.09
C GLU A 809 27.58 14.48 -26.75
N ASP A 810 27.86 14.79 -25.47
CA ASP A 810 29.17 15.27 -25.02
C ASP A 810 29.78 14.48 -23.83
N VAL A 811 29.07 13.49 -23.30
CA VAL A 811 29.49 12.65 -22.16
C VAL A 811 29.56 11.18 -22.57
N ASN A 812 30.65 10.51 -22.22
CA ASN A 812 30.87 9.10 -22.54
C ASN A 812 30.17 8.20 -21.51
N TYR A 813 29.17 7.44 -21.94
CA TYR A 813 28.47 6.46 -21.07
C TYR A 813 28.98 5.05 -21.34
N ILE A 814 29.57 4.42 -20.33
CA ILE A 814 30.13 3.06 -20.41
C ILE A 814 29.34 2.14 -19.49
N ARG A 815 28.80 1.06 -20.05
CA ARG A 815 27.95 0.14 -19.29
C ARG A 815 28.78 -1.05 -18.78
N PHE A 816 28.63 -1.40 -17.51
CA PHE A 816 29.34 -2.52 -16.88
C PHE A 816 28.38 -3.51 -16.19
N ASN A 817 28.81 -4.77 -16.09
CA ASN A 817 28.21 -5.79 -15.23
C ASN A 817 29.09 -6.08 -14.01
N GLU A 818 30.42 -6.13 -14.21
CA GLU A 818 31.42 -6.23 -13.15
C GLU A 818 31.84 -4.84 -12.70
N TYR A 819 31.91 -4.61 -11.38
CA TYR A 819 32.27 -3.30 -10.85
C TYR A 819 33.68 -2.89 -11.29
N PRO A 820 33.89 -1.62 -11.69
CA PRO A 820 35.20 -1.13 -12.10
C PRO A 820 36.20 -1.15 -10.94
N THR A 821 37.49 -1.05 -11.24
CA THR A 821 38.55 -0.86 -10.23
C THR A 821 39.19 0.52 -10.38
N VAL A 822 39.63 1.10 -9.26
CA VAL A 822 40.32 2.41 -9.24
C VAL A 822 41.67 2.21 -8.59
N ASN A 823 42.74 2.43 -9.35
CA ASN A 823 44.12 2.25 -8.91
C ASN A 823 44.85 3.61 -8.90
N PRO A 824 45.32 4.11 -7.74
CA PRO A 824 46.14 5.31 -7.67
C PRO A 824 47.56 5.02 -8.17
N ASN A 825 48.12 5.89 -9.02
CA ASN A 825 49.49 5.77 -9.50
C ASN A 825 50.13 7.16 -9.71
N ASN A 826 51.16 7.50 -8.91
CA ASN A 826 51.94 8.75 -9.03
C ASN A 826 51.10 10.04 -9.15
N GLY A 827 49.97 10.13 -8.44
CA GLY A 827 49.08 11.31 -8.45
C GLY A 827 47.95 11.26 -9.48
N GLU A 828 47.99 10.34 -10.45
CA GLU A 828 46.91 10.06 -11.41
C GLU A 828 46.04 8.88 -10.94
N LEU A 829 44.73 8.92 -11.19
CA LEU A 829 43.82 7.78 -10.95
C LEU A 829 43.63 6.99 -12.24
N LYS A 830 43.82 5.67 -12.20
CA LYS A 830 43.51 4.77 -13.33
C LYS A 830 42.24 3.98 -13.02
N VAL A 831 41.20 4.16 -13.83
CA VAL A 831 39.95 3.41 -13.72
C VAL A 831 39.90 2.33 -14.79
N VAL A 832 39.77 1.07 -14.36
CA VAL A 832 39.65 -0.08 -15.28
C VAL A 832 38.21 -0.58 -15.26
N VAL A 833 37.61 -0.70 -16.45
CA VAL A 833 36.22 -1.13 -16.63
C VAL A 833 36.05 -1.94 -17.90
N LYS A 834 35.26 -3.02 -17.85
CA LYS A 834 34.85 -3.76 -19.03
C LYS A 834 33.54 -3.19 -19.56
N ASP A 835 33.57 -2.62 -20.76
CA ASP A 835 32.38 -2.16 -21.46
C ASP A 835 31.63 -3.35 -22.07
N ILE A 836 30.40 -3.61 -21.61
CA ILE A 836 29.61 -4.73 -22.13
C ILE A 836 29.06 -4.46 -23.54
N LEU A 837 28.96 -3.20 -23.97
CA LEU A 837 28.45 -2.90 -25.31
C LEU A 837 29.48 -3.23 -26.39
N THR A 838 30.75 -2.91 -26.14
CA THR A 838 31.86 -3.21 -27.07
C THR A 838 32.62 -4.50 -26.73
N GLN A 839 32.40 -5.06 -25.54
CA GLN A 839 33.13 -6.21 -24.98
C GLN A 839 34.64 -5.96 -24.77
N VAL A 840 35.05 -4.69 -24.69
CA VAL A 840 36.45 -4.28 -24.52
C VAL A 840 36.71 -3.83 -23.08
N GLU A 841 37.89 -4.18 -22.55
CA GLU A 841 38.39 -3.60 -21.30
C GLU A 841 39.04 -2.25 -21.56
N LEU A 842 38.57 -1.22 -20.88
CA LEU A 842 39.03 0.15 -20.99
C LEU A 842 39.83 0.53 -19.75
N THR A 843 40.97 1.19 -19.95
CA THR A 843 41.73 1.86 -18.90
C THR A 843 41.64 3.37 -19.11
N ILE A 844 40.94 4.05 -18.21
CA ILE A 844 40.68 5.49 -18.26
C ILE A 844 41.59 6.19 -17.26
N LYS A 845 42.34 7.19 -17.72
CA LYS A 845 43.06 8.10 -16.82
C LYS A 845 42.09 9.16 -16.32
N ALA A 846 41.98 9.31 -15.00
CA ALA A 846 41.05 10.22 -14.35
C ALA A 846 41.79 11.21 -13.46
N ASP A 847 41.44 12.49 -13.58
CA ASP A 847 41.85 13.52 -12.63
C ASP A 847 40.96 13.49 -11.40
N LYS A 848 39.67 13.17 -11.60
CA LYS A 848 38.65 13.10 -10.55
C LYS A 848 37.79 11.85 -10.73
N VAL A 849 37.54 11.13 -9.63
CA VAL A 849 36.57 10.04 -9.58
C VAL A 849 35.40 10.45 -8.70
N VAL A 850 34.18 10.36 -9.23
CA VAL A 850 32.95 10.80 -8.57
C VAL A 850 32.07 9.59 -8.28
N LEU A 851 31.90 9.27 -7.01
CA LEU A 851 31.14 8.12 -6.54
C LEU A 851 29.67 8.50 -6.34
N SER A 852 28.78 7.76 -7.00
CA SER A 852 27.33 7.95 -6.87
C SER A 852 26.79 7.00 -5.82
N THR A 853 26.67 7.49 -4.59
CA THR A 853 26.31 6.69 -3.42
C THR A 853 24.83 6.83 -3.05
N PRO A 854 24.24 5.84 -2.35
CA PRO A 854 22.84 5.90 -1.95
C PRO A 854 22.59 6.88 -0.80
N LEU A 855 21.34 7.29 -0.65
CA LEU A 855 20.81 7.77 0.61
C LEU A 855 20.63 6.59 1.59
N ILE A 856 20.97 6.82 2.84
CA ILE A 856 20.75 5.91 3.96
C ILE A 856 19.94 6.61 5.07
N PRO A 857 19.04 5.89 5.75
CA PRO A 857 18.20 6.50 6.78
C PRO A 857 19.05 6.87 8.01
N HIS A 858 18.63 7.90 8.74
CA HIS A 858 19.17 8.16 10.08
C HIS A 858 18.82 6.99 11.02
N ASP A 859 19.66 6.76 12.03
CA ASP A 859 19.30 5.84 13.11
C ASP A 859 18.11 6.41 13.89
N THR A 860 16.95 5.86 13.58
CA THR A 860 15.65 6.26 14.09
C THR A 860 15.06 5.18 14.99
N GLN A 861 15.84 4.18 15.42
CA GLN A 861 15.33 3.08 16.23
C GLN A 861 14.57 3.57 17.45
N LYS A 862 15.25 4.36 18.30
CA LYS A 862 14.65 4.91 19.52
C LYS A 862 13.45 5.79 19.24
N LEU A 863 13.49 6.57 18.16
CA LEU A 863 12.36 7.39 17.76
C LEU A 863 11.17 6.51 17.38
N GLY A 864 11.38 5.51 16.53
CA GLY A 864 10.37 4.53 16.12
C GLY A 864 9.77 3.77 17.30
N GLU A 865 10.56 3.42 18.30
CA GLU A 865 10.09 2.84 19.58
C GLU A 865 9.18 3.81 20.34
N MET A 866 9.55 5.10 20.44
CA MET A 866 8.74 6.13 21.12
C MET A 866 7.40 6.38 20.41
N ILE A 867 7.42 6.56 19.08
CA ILE A 867 6.21 6.82 18.28
C ILE A 867 5.48 5.53 17.87
N LYS A 868 5.98 4.35 18.27
CA LYS A 868 5.40 3.02 17.97
C LYS A 868 5.23 2.78 16.48
N CYS A 869 6.26 3.08 15.70
CA CYS A 869 6.27 2.95 14.25
C CYS A 869 7.41 2.04 13.81
N ALA A 870 7.07 0.98 13.08
CA ALA A 870 8.03 -0.02 12.62
C ALA A 870 8.99 0.54 11.55
N ARG A 871 10.13 -0.12 11.41
CA ARG A 871 11.10 0.10 10.33
C ARG A 871 11.17 -1.14 9.44
N ASP A 872 11.52 -0.96 8.18
CA ASP A 872 11.81 -2.06 7.26
C ASP A 872 13.22 -2.62 7.47
N GLN A 873 13.56 -3.67 6.70
CA GLN A 873 14.88 -4.32 6.77
C GLN A 873 16.05 -3.40 6.39
N ASN A 874 15.79 -2.25 5.77
CA ASN A 874 16.77 -1.25 5.36
C ASN A 874 16.88 -0.08 6.36
N GLY A 875 16.11 -0.12 7.45
CA GLY A 875 16.09 0.91 8.49
C GLY A 875 15.22 2.13 8.18
N TYR A 876 14.48 2.14 7.06
CA TYR A 876 13.50 3.19 6.76
C TYR A 876 12.20 2.94 7.52
N PHE A 877 11.45 4.00 7.81
CA PHE A 877 10.13 3.87 8.42
C PHE A 877 9.16 3.12 7.50
N LEU A 878 8.37 2.21 8.09
CA LEU A 878 7.38 1.39 7.39
C LEU A 878 6.00 2.07 7.42
N GLU A 879 5.45 2.28 6.23
CA GLU A 879 4.11 2.80 5.98
C GLU A 879 3.00 1.78 6.33
N ALA A 880 1.78 2.25 6.56
CA ALA A 880 0.63 1.39 6.92
C ALA A 880 0.26 0.43 5.78
N HIS A 881 0.30 0.91 4.53
CA HIS A 881 0.12 0.08 3.34
C HIS A 881 0.81 0.72 2.13
N VAL A 882 1.69 -0.04 1.47
CA VAL A 882 2.56 0.42 0.36
C VAL A 882 1.82 1.23 -0.72
N LYS A 883 0.61 0.78 -1.11
CA LYS A 883 -0.20 1.46 -2.15
C LYS A 883 -1.23 2.48 -1.64
N LEU A 884 -2.08 2.08 -0.70
CA LEU A 884 -3.23 2.89 -0.31
C LEU A 884 -2.99 3.85 0.84
N ARG A 885 -1.96 3.61 1.65
CA ARG A 885 -1.64 4.45 2.82
C ARG A 885 -0.11 4.67 2.91
N PRO A 886 0.51 5.28 1.87
CA PRO A 886 1.97 5.43 1.76
C PRO A 886 2.55 6.56 2.64
N ILE A 887 1.69 7.32 3.33
CA ILE A 887 2.05 8.45 4.19
C ILE A 887 1.55 8.30 5.63
N ASP A 888 0.87 7.20 5.93
CA ASP A 888 0.38 6.91 7.28
C ASP A 888 1.26 5.87 7.94
N PHE A 889 1.38 5.94 9.26
CA PHE A 889 1.75 4.79 10.05
C PHE A 889 0.54 3.94 10.40
N ALA A 890 0.79 2.69 10.84
CA ALA A 890 -0.26 1.85 11.40
C ALA A 890 -0.82 2.42 12.73
N THR A 891 -0.06 3.31 13.38
CA THR A 891 -0.47 4.03 14.58
C THR A 891 -1.19 5.32 14.19
N ASP A 892 -2.47 5.44 14.56
CA ASP A 892 -3.30 6.59 14.22
C ASP A 892 -2.76 7.90 14.82
N GLY A 893 -2.93 8.99 14.07
CA GLY A 893 -2.46 10.34 14.45
C GLY A 893 -0.98 10.58 14.19
N ILE A 894 -0.25 9.58 13.67
CA ILE A 894 1.17 9.69 13.35
C ILE A 894 1.37 9.41 11.86
N TYR A 895 2.06 10.31 11.18
CA TYR A 895 2.24 10.30 9.73
C TYR A 895 3.72 10.34 9.34
N LEU A 896 4.00 9.96 8.10
CA LEU A 896 5.33 9.77 7.55
C LEU A 896 5.50 10.56 6.25
N ALA A 897 6.59 11.32 6.13
CA ALA A 897 6.88 12.06 4.91
C ALA A 897 8.38 12.21 4.60
N GLY A 898 8.69 12.38 3.32
CA GLY A 898 10.03 12.71 2.84
C GLY A 898 10.96 11.51 2.77
N THR A 899 12.27 11.75 2.83
CA THR A 899 13.27 10.71 2.61
C THR A 899 13.43 9.72 3.77
N CYS A 900 12.82 9.97 4.94
CA CYS A 900 12.77 9.00 6.03
C CYS A 900 11.84 7.80 5.75
N HIS A 901 10.92 7.94 4.78
CA HIS A 901 10.13 6.84 4.22
C HIS A 901 10.96 5.96 3.25
N GLY A 902 11.87 6.60 2.51
CA GLY A 902 12.66 5.99 1.46
C GLY A 902 13.22 7.06 0.51
N PRO A 903 14.28 6.76 -0.27
CA PRO A 903 14.89 7.73 -1.19
C PRO A 903 13.87 8.28 -2.19
N LYS A 904 13.90 9.60 -2.46
CA LYS A 904 12.99 10.29 -3.41
C LYS A 904 13.49 11.70 -3.74
N GLY A 905 12.91 12.31 -4.78
CA GLY A 905 13.23 13.68 -5.21
C GLY A 905 12.63 14.77 -4.32
N ILE A 906 12.97 16.03 -4.62
CA ILE A 906 12.55 17.21 -3.85
C ILE A 906 11.04 17.47 -3.99
N ALA A 907 10.51 17.47 -5.22
CA ALA A 907 9.08 17.69 -5.46
C ALA A 907 8.23 16.60 -4.78
N ASP A 908 8.58 15.32 -4.95
CA ASP A 908 7.91 14.21 -4.26
C ASP A 908 7.97 14.37 -2.72
N SER A 909 9.08 14.89 -2.18
CA SER A 909 9.26 15.15 -0.75
C SER A 909 8.40 16.29 -0.22
N ILE A 910 8.16 17.33 -1.04
CA ILE A 910 7.25 18.44 -0.73
C ILE A 910 5.81 17.94 -0.78
N SER A 911 5.42 17.26 -1.86
CA SER A 911 4.10 16.66 -2.04
C SER A 911 3.73 15.68 -0.93
N GLN A 912 4.65 14.79 -0.55
CA GLN A 912 4.43 13.87 0.56
C GLN A 912 4.28 14.60 1.91
N GLY A 913 5.01 15.70 2.12
CA GLY A 913 4.87 16.55 3.31
C GLY A 913 3.49 17.21 3.38
N ARG A 914 3.00 17.74 2.25
CA ARG A 914 1.63 18.28 2.16
C ARG A 914 0.57 17.20 2.35
N GLY A 915 0.79 16.00 1.80
CA GLY A 915 -0.10 14.87 1.99
C GLY A 915 -0.21 14.45 3.47
N ALA A 916 0.92 14.34 4.17
CA ALA A 916 0.92 14.05 5.60
C ALA A 916 0.23 15.15 6.41
N ALA A 917 0.40 16.42 6.04
CA ALA A 917 -0.35 17.52 6.62
C ALA A 917 -1.86 17.41 6.35
N ALA A 918 -2.28 16.99 5.15
CA ALA A 918 -3.68 16.76 4.82
C ALA A 918 -4.33 15.76 5.79
N HIS A 919 -3.67 14.62 6.04
CA HIS A 919 -4.22 13.64 6.97
C HIS A 919 -4.15 14.10 8.42
N ALA A 920 -3.08 14.79 8.84
CA ALA A 920 -2.98 15.39 10.17
C ALA A 920 -4.07 16.44 10.43
N LEU A 921 -4.53 17.13 9.39
CA LEU A 921 -5.60 18.11 9.47
C LEU A 921 -6.99 17.50 9.68
N ILE A 922 -7.22 16.22 9.36
CA ILE A 922 -8.52 15.55 9.57
C ILE A 922 -8.95 15.65 11.05
N PRO A 923 -8.20 15.10 12.03
CA PRO A 923 -8.58 15.21 13.44
C PRO A 923 -8.51 16.65 13.97
N LEU A 924 -7.57 17.46 13.48
CA LEU A 924 -7.43 18.86 13.90
C LEU A 924 -8.68 19.70 13.53
N ILE A 925 -9.22 19.50 12.33
CA ILE A 925 -10.43 20.20 11.85
C ILE A 925 -11.68 19.64 12.51
N SER A 926 -11.78 18.31 12.70
CA SER A 926 -12.96 17.71 13.33
C SER A 926 -13.10 18.11 14.81
N GLY A 927 -11.99 18.31 15.52
CA GLY A 927 -11.97 18.61 16.96
C GLY A 927 -12.33 17.42 17.86
N GLU A 928 -12.76 16.30 17.27
CA GLU A 928 -13.08 15.05 17.95
C GLU A 928 -12.43 13.86 17.23
N VAL A 929 -12.03 12.85 18.01
CA VAL A 929 -11.56 11.55 17.51
C VAL A 929 -12.37 10.44 18.13
N GLU A 930 -12.60 9.38 17.36
CA GLU A 930 -13.25 8.16 17.84
C GLU A 930 -12.21 7.05 17.95
N ASN A 931 -12.04 6.52 19.16
CA ASN A 931 -11.22 5.34 19.41
C ASN A 931 -12.10 4.09 19.42
N GLU A 932 -11.57 3.01 18.86
CA GLU A 932 -12.16 1.68 18.97
C GLU A 932 -12.31 1.28 20.46
N PRO A 933 -13.41 0.62 20.86
CA PRO A 933 -13.69 0.24 22.25
C PRO A 933 -12.84 -0.94 22.72
N LEU A 934 -11.63 -1.12 22.20
CA LEU A 934 -10.72 -2.19 22.56
C LEU A 934 -10.01 -1.85 23.89
N VAL A 935 -10.75 -1.70 24.98
CA VAL A 935 -10.23 -1.20 26.26
C VAL A 935 -10.38 -2.22 27.39
N SER A 936 -9.58 -2.04 28.45
CA SER A 936 -9.73 -2.79 29.70
C SER A 936 -10.95 -2.30 30.48
N ILE A 937 -11.74 -3.24 30.98
CA ILE A 937 -12.89 -3.00 31.86
C ILE A 937 -12.64 -3.80 33.15
N VAL A 938 -12.73 -3.12 34.29
CA VAL A 938 -12.57 -3.74 35.62
C VAL A 938 -13.95 -4.06 36.18
N ASP A 939 -14.13 -5.28 36.66
CA ASP A 939 -15.26 -5.67 37.50
C ASP A 939 -14.92 -5.37 38.97
N PRO A 940 -15.54 -4.35 39.59
CA PRO A 940 -15.26 -3.98 40.97
C PRO A 940 -15.54 -5.11 41.96
N ALA A 941 -16.47 -6.02 41.66
CA ALA A 941 -16.85 -7.10 42.56
C ALA A 941 -15.79 -8.22 42.64
N LEU A 942 -14.91 -8.32 41.65
CA LEU A 942 -13.82 -9.29 41.60
C LEU A 942 -12.45 -8.66 41.90
N CYS A 943 -12.35 -7.33 41.89
CA CYS A 943 -11.09 -6.62 42.07
C CYS A 943 -10.64 -6.69 43.54
N ILE A 944 -9.39 -7.10 43.75
CA ILE A 944 -8.76 -7.19 45.07
C ILE A 944 -7.70 -6.10 45.32
N ALA A 945 -7.71 -5.04 44.52
CA ALA A 945 -6.78 -3.90 44.59
C ALA A 945 -5.27 -4.27 44.70
N CYS A 946 -4.86 -5.39 44.10
CA CYS A 946 -3.48 -5.90 44.22
C CYS A 946 -2.42 -5.10 43.42
N GLN A 947 -2.81 -4.05 42.69
CA GLN A 947 -1.96 -3.17 41.86
C GLN A 947 -1.20 -3.85 40.70
N LYS A 948 -1.32 -5.16 40.51
CA LYS A 948 -0.65 -5.86 39.39
C LYS A 948 -1.00 -5.33 38.01
N CYS A 949 -2.23 -4.86 37.81
CA CYS A 949 -2.64 -4.24 36.56
C CYS A 949 -1.96 -2.90 36.29
N GLU A 950 -1.65 -2.14 37.34
CA GLU A 950 -0.97 -0.86 37.28
C GLU A 950 0.51 -1.06 36.93
N GLU A 951 1.15 -2.03 37.59
CA GLU A 951 2.57 -2.42 37.36
C GLU A 951 2.87 -2.77 35.90
N VAL A 952 1.96 -3.50 35.24
CA VAL A 952 2.15 -3.93 33.83
C VAL A 952 1.62 -2.91 32.81
N CYS A 953 0.93 -1.85 33.24
CA CYS A 953 0.34 -0.90 32.31
C CYS A 953 1.37 0.13 31.82
N ASN A 954 1.92 -0.10 30.63
CA ASN A 954 2.86 0.84 30.01
C ASN A 954 2.27 2.21 29.59
N PHE A 955 0.96 2.42 29.80
CA PHE A 955 0.26 3.65 29.40
C PHE A 955 -0.31 4.43 30.59
N GLY A 956 -0.15 3.94 31.82
CA GLY A 956 -0.81 4.53 33.00
C GLY A 956 -2.34 4.57 32.86
N ALA A 957 -2.91 3.66 32.06
CA ALA A 957 -4.32 3.65 31.73
C ALA A 957 -5.17 2.95 32.78
N ILE A 958 -4.58 2.21 33.72
CA ILE A 958 -5.30 1.50 34.78
C ILE A 958 -4.50 1.56 36.07
N GLY A 959 -5.16 1.84 37.19
CA GLY A 959 -4.54 1.98 38.51
C GLY A 959 -5.55 1.91 39.63
N VAL A 960 -5.09 1.72 40.87
CA VAL A 960 -5.98 1.73 42.05
C VAL A 960 -6.38 3.17 42.39
N ASN A 961 -7.68 3.43 42.53
CA ASN A 961 -8.17 4.71 43.01
C ASN A 961 -8.17 4.71 44.54
N PHE A 962 -7.15 5.33 45.15
CA PHE A 962 -7.00 5.43 46.61
C PHE A 962 -7.90 6.48 47.26
N ASP A 963 -8.49 7.37 46.46
CA ASP A 963 -9.36 8.46 46.93
C ASP A 963 -10.84 8.07 46.94
N SER A 964 -11.18 6.87 46.47
CA SER A 964 -12.53 6.32 46.45
C SER A 964 -12.85 5.56 47.74
N ASP A 965 -14.12 5.62 48.18
CA ASP A 965 -14.63 4.82 49.31
C ASP A 965 -14.49 3.30 49.06
N ILE A 966 -14.40 2.89 47.79
CA ILE A 966 -14.19 1.52 47.37
C ILE A 966 -12.83 1.42 46.67
N MET A 967 -11.90 0.72 47.33
CA MET A 967 -10.55 0.46 46.83
C MET A 967 -10.57 -0.55 45.68
N VAL A 968 -10.70 -0.06 44.44
CA VAL A 968 -10.64 -0.87 43.23
C VAL A 968 -9.78 -0.22 42.16
N SER A 969 -9.34 -1.02 41.20
CA SER A 969 -8.67 -0.49 40.01
C SER A 969 -9.68 0.11 39.04
N GLU A 970 -9.35 1.26 38.47
CA GLU A 970 -10.14 1.95 37.46
C GLU A 970 -9.34 2.09 36.17
N SER A 971 -10.01 1.94 35.04
CA SER A 971 -9.42 2.00 33.70
C SER A 971 -9.85 3.29 33.01
N ASN A 972 -8.89 4.09 32.54
CA ASN A 972 -9.11 5.23 31.65
C ASN A 972 -9.19 4.73 30.20
N PRO A 973 -10.38 4.74 29.57
CA PRO A 973 -10.56 4.20 28.23
C PRO A 973 -9.86 5.02 27.13
N LEU A 974 -9.57 6.31 27.36
CA LEU A 974 -8.85 7.15 26.40
C LEU A 974 -7.34 6.87 26.37
N LEU A 975 -6.78 6.45 27.52
CA LEU A 975 -5.37 6.05 27.61
C LEU A 975 -5.16 4.57 27.26
N CYS A 976 -6.18 3.74 27.45
CA CYS A 976 -6.07 2.30 27.22
C CYS A 976 -5.93 1.98 25.73
N LYS A 977 -4.83 1.32 25.38
CA LYS A 977 -4.54 0.90 24.00
C LYS A 977 -4.99 -0.51 23.66
N GLY A 978 -5.62 -1.22 24.61
CA GLY A 978 -6.17 -2.55 24.31
C GLY A 978 -5.16 -3.69 24.23
N CYS A 979 -3.94 -3.53 24.76
CA CYS A 979 -2.92 -4.57 24.71
C CYS A 979 -3.35 -5.85 25.46
N GLY A 980 -4.18 -5.71 26.50
CA GLY A 980 -4.68 -6.83 27.29
C GLY A 980 -3.75 -7.36 28.36
N ASP A 981 -2.62 -6.71 28.61
CA ASP A 981 -1.62 -7.20 29.55
C ASP A 981 -2.11 -7.18 31.01
N CYS A 982 -2.80 -6.09 31.39
CA CYS A 982 -3.45 -5.98 32.69
C CYS A 982 -4.49 -7.08 32.92
N SER A 983 -5.22 -7.49 31.87
CA SER A 983 -6.18 -8.61 31.93
C SER A 983 -5.47 -9.96 32.10
N ALA A 984 -4.32 -10.15 31.45
CA ALA A 984 -3.54 -11.36 31.58
C ALA A 984 -2.81 -11.48 32.93
N ALA A 985 -2.39 -10.35 33.50
CA ALA A 985 -1.71 -10.27 34.79
C ALA A 985 -2.68 -10.32 35.99
N CYS A 986 -3.97 -10.06 35.79
CA CYS A 986 -4.97 -10.00 36.86
C CYS A 986 -5.16 -11.38 37.53
N PRO A 987 -4.78 -11.56 38.82
CA PRO A 987 -4.87 -12.86 39.47
C PRO A 987 -6.31 -13.26 39.81
N SER A 988 -7.19 -12.28 40.07
CA SER A 988 -8.60 -12.54 40.38
C SER A 988 -9.50 -12.65 39.15
N GLY A 989 -8.96 -12.40 37.95
CA GLY A 989 -9.76 -12.37 36.72
C GLY A 989 -10.74 -11.20 36.63
N ALA A 990 -10.57 -10.16 37.45
CA ALA A 990 -11.45 -8.98 37.48
C ALA A 990 -11.40 -8.11 36.22
N ILE A 991 -10.39 -8.26 35.37
CA ILE A 991 -10.17 -7.38 34.22
C ILE A 991 -10.50 -8.13 32.94
N THR A 992 -11.46 -7.61 32.19
CA THR A 992 -11.85 -8.10 30.86
C THR A 992 -11.43 -7.09 29.79
N MET A 993 -11.04 -7.58 28.61
CA MET A 993 -10.83 -6.74 27.44
C MET A 993 -12.08 -6.68 26.58
N SER A 994 -12.61 -5.49 26.33
CA SER A 994 -13.74 -5.34 25.40
C SER A 994 -13.35 -5.79 24.00
N HIS A 995 -14.29 -6.46 23.31
CA HIS A 995 -14.14 -7.10 21.98
C HIS A 995 -13.03 -8.17 21.82
N PHE A 996 -12.21 -8.42 22.86
CA PHE A 996 -11.23 -9.51 22.96
C PHE A 996 -11.31 -10.19 24.34
N ALA A 997 -12.53 -10.39 24.83
CA ALA A 997 -12.80 -10.93 26.16
C ALA A 997 -12.46 -12.43 26.24
N ASP A 998 -12.19 -12.95 27.45
CA ASP A 998 -11.86 -14.38 27.61
C ASP A 998 -12.99 -15.28 27.12
N ASN A 999 -14.24 -14.88 27.37
CA ASN A 999 -15.43 -15.61 26.91
C ASN A 999 -15.62 -15.56 25.38
N GLN A 1000 -14.81 -14.80 24.65
CA GLN A 1000 -14.74 -14.80 23.19
C GLN A 1000 -13.56 -15.61 22.67
N ILE A 1001 -12.40 -15.53 23.33
CA ILE A 1001 -11.17 -16.26 22.92
C ILE A 1001 -11.21 -17.73 23.33
N ILE A 1002 -11.70 -18.06 24.52
CA ILE A 1002 -11.77 -19.45 25.00
C ILE A 1002 -12.61 -20.33 24.05
N PRO A 1003 -13.81 -19.93 23.60
CA PRO A 1003 -14.54 -20.69 22.59
C PRO A 1003 -13.74 -20.96 21.32
N MET A 1004 -12.96 -19.99 20.83
CA MET A 1004 -12.08 -20.22 19.67
C MET A 1004 -11.03 -21.30 19.94
N ILE A 1005 -10.43 -21.30 21.13
CA ILE A 1005 -9.46 -22.34 21.54
C ILE A 1005 -10.12 -23.73 21.51
N ARG A 1006 -11.34 -23.86 22.06
CA ARG A 1006 -12.09 -25.12 22.03
C ARG A 1006 -12.37 -25.58 20.61
N GLU A 1007 -12.82 -24.66 19.76
CA GLU A 1007 -13.19 -25.01 18.39
C GLU A 1007 -11.98 -25.31 17.50
N ALA A 1008 -10.80 -24.74 17.76
CA ALA A 1008 -9.58 -24.99 17.00
C ALA A 1008 -9.14 -26.47 17.00
N VAL A 1009 -9.48 -27.23 18.03
CA VAL A 1009 -9.03 -28.62 18.23
C VAL A 1009 -10.10 -29.68 17.94
N ARG A 1010 -11.33 -29.26 17.63
CA ARG A 1010 -12.51 -30.12 17.44
C ARG A 1010 -12.76 -30.65 16.02
N GLY A 1011 -11.93 -30.29 15.04
CA GLY A 1011 -12.17 -30.72 13.66
C GLY A 1011 -12.03 -32.24 13.48
N ASP A 1012 -12.85 -32.81 12.62
CA ASP A 1012 -13.03 -34.26 12.46
C ASP A 1012 -11.99 -34.91 11.53
N TYR A 1013 -11.14 -34.12 10.84
CA TYR A 1013 -10.11 -34.67 9.96
C TYR A 1013 -8.92 -35.21 10.75
N ILE A 1014 -8.96 -36.53 11.00
CA ILE A 1014 -8.00 -37.26 11.85
C ILE A 1014 -6.58 -37.25 11.29
N ASP A 1015 -6.42 -37.19 9.96
CA ASP A 1015 -5.12 -37.24 9.26
C ASP A 1015 -4.34 -35.91 9.26
N GLU A 1016 -4.85 -34.86 9.92
CA GLU A 1016 -4.17 -33.56 10.06
C GLU A 1016 -3.47 -33.37 11.42
N ARG A 1017 -3.35 -34.43 12.22
CA ARG A 1017 -2.52 -34.37 13.45
C ARG A 1017 -1.05 -34.15 13.07
N PRO A 1018 -0.29 -33.32 13.82
CA PRO A 1018 -0.70 -32.61 15.04
C PRO A 1018 -1.56 -31.36 14.80
N ARG A 1019 -2.46 -31.04 15.73
CA ARG A 1019 -3.24 -29.79 15.76
C ARG A 1019 -2.54 -28.77 16.64
N ILE A 1020 -2.24 -27.60 16.07
CA ILE A 1020 -1.53 -26.53 16.77
C ILE A 1020 -2.43 -25.31 16.92
N VAL A 1021 -2.66 -24.88 18.16
CA VAL A 1021 -3.33 -23.60 18.44
C VAL A 1021 -2.29 -22.50 18.40
N ALA A 1022 -2.47 -21.50 17.53
CA ALA A 1022 -1.49 -20.44 17.32
C ALA A 1022 -2.04 -19.08 17.74
N PHE A 1023 -1.53 -18.46 18.81
CA PHE A 1023 -1.90 -17.10 19.18
C PHE A 1023 -0.98 -16.10 18.48
N LEU A 1024 -1.55 -15.21 17.67
CA LEU A 1024 -0.79 -14.26 16.87
C LEU A 1024 -1.12 -12.82 17.27
N CYS A 1025 -0.08 -12.05 17.59
CA CYS A 1025 -0.16 -10.60 17.74
C CYS A 1025 -0.66 -9.93 16.44
N ASN A 1026 -1.70 -9.12 16.54
CA ASN A 1026 -2.35 -8.41 15.43
C ASN A 1026 -1.37 -7.62 14.56
N TRP A 1027 -0.41 -6.94 15.20
CA TRP A 1027 0.45 -5.97 14.53
C TRP A 1027 1.65 -6.56 13.80
N CYS A 1028 2.25 -7.62 14.36
CA CYS A 1028 3.49 -8.18 13.83
C CYS A 1028 3.30 -9.59 13.30
N SER A 1029 3.04 -10.60 14.15
CA SER A 1029 3.02 -11.99 13.68
C SER A 1029 1.78 -12.35 12.86
N TYR A 1030 0.60 -11.78 13.15
CA TYR A 1030 -0.59 -11.93 12.30
C TYR A 1030 -0.39 -11.21 10.97
N ALA A 1031 0.19 -10.00 11.00
CA ALA A 1031 0.59 -9.28 9.80
C ALA A 1031 1.68 -10.02 8.99
N GLY A 1032 2.61 -10.69 9.66
CA GLY A 1032 3.62 -11.55 9.05
C GLY A 1032 2.98 -12.80 8.41
N ALA A 1033 1.96 -13.37 9.05
CA ALA A 1033 1.15 -14.44 8.46
C ALA A 1033 0.35 -13.95 7.24
N ASP A 1034 -0.20 -12.73 7.29
CA ASP A 1034 -0.82 -12.10 6.11
C ASP A 1034 0.20 -11.90 4.99
N THR A 1035 1.38 -11.34 5.30
CA THR A 1035 2.49 -11.17 4.35
C THR A 1035 2.97 -12.50 3.78
N CYS A 1036 2.95 -13.57 4.57
CA CYS A 1036 3.23 -14.93 4.14
C CYS A 1036 2.24 -15.37 3.05
N GLY A 1037 0.94 -15.17 3.28
CA GLY A 1037 -0.10 -15.44 2.28
C GLY A 1037 -0.03 -14.55 1.06
N VAL A 1038 0.15 -13.24 1.23
CA VAL A 1038 0.34 -12.28 0.13
C VAL A 1038 1.55 -12.66 -0.73
N SER A 1039 2.63 -13.13 -0.10
CA SER A 1039 3.85 -13.59 -0.78
C SER A 1039 3.84 -15.06 -1.21
N ARG A 1040 2.74 -15.79 -0.99
CA ARG A 1040 2.55 -17.20 -1.37
C ARG A 1040 3.53 -18.20 -0.75
N PHE A 1041 4.15 -17.87 0.38
CA PHE A 1041 5.02 -18.82 1.07
C PHE A 1041 4.19 -19.95 1.69
N GLN A 1042 4.49 -21.20 1.29
CA GLN A 1042 3.72 -22.38 1.73
C GLN A 1042 4.20 -22.87 3.09
N TYR A 1043 3.27 -23.27 3.96
CA TYR A 1043 3.56 -23.92 5.25
C TYR A 1043 2.50 -24.99 5.56
N PRO A 1044 2.69 -25.91 6.52
CA PRO A 1044 1.71 -26.96 6.80
C PRO A 1044 0.35 -26.44 7.32
N THR A 1045 -0.75 -27.11 6.95
CA THR A 1045 -2.13 -26.71 7.32
C THR A 1045 -2.41 -26.81 8.83
N ASN A 1046 -1.57 -27.54 9.58
CA ASN A 1046 -1.72 -27.93 10.99
C ASN A 1046 -2.01 -26.81 12.01
N ILE A 1047 -1.75 -25.53 11.69
CA ILE A 1047 -1.97 -24.41 12.62
C ILE A 1047 -3.39 -23.83 12.51
N ARG A 1048 -3.97 -23.45 13.66
CA ARG A 1048 -5.24 -22.70 13.78
C ARG A 1048 -4.99 -21.34 14.46
N PRO A 1049 -4.83 -20.26 13.66
CA PRO A 1049 -4.52 -18.93 14.19
C PRO A 1049 -5.68 -18.31 14.98
N ILE A 1050 -5.37 -17.77 16.16
CA ILE A 1050 -6.23 -16.93 16.99
C ILE A 1050 -5.57 -15.56 17.08
N ARG A 1051 -6.28 -14.55 16.56
CA ARG A 1051 -5.83 -13.16 16.60
C ARG A 1051 -6.01 -12.58 18.00
N VAL A 1052 -4.93 -12.03 18.55
CA VAL A 1052 -4.94 -11.22 19.77
C VAL A 1052 -4.29 -9.87 19.48
N MET A 1053 -4.71 -8.80 20.16
CA MET A 1053 -4.11 -7.48 19.92
C MET A 1053 -2.62 -7.47 20.23
N CYS A 1054 -2.21 -8.09 21.33
CA CYS A 1054 -0.81 -8.23 21.75
C CYS A 1054 -0.56 -9.64 22.29
N THR A 1055 0.68 -10.11 22.26
CA THR A 1055 1.09 -11.28 23.05
C THR A 1055 0.88 -11.08 24.54
N GLY A 1056 0.96 -9.84 25.03
CA GLY A 1056 0.66 -9.46 26.41
C GLY A 1056 -0.72 -9.95 26.86
N ARG A 1057 -1.69 -10.03 25.94
CA ARG A 1057 -3.06 -10.52 26.19
C ARG A 1057 -3.14 -11.99 26.60
N ILE A 1058 -2.12 -12.81 26.39
CA ILE A 1058 -2.21 -14.28 26.47
C ILE A 1058 -1.87 -14.79 27.88
N PRO A 1059 -2.83 -14.96 28.81
CA PRO A 1059 -2.52 -15.52 30.13
C PRO A 1059 -2.12 -16.99 30.02
N LYS A 1060 -1.41 -17.49 31.04
CA LYS A 1060 -1.03 -18.92 31.17
C LYS A 1060 -2.22 -19.86 30.96
N ARG A 1061 -3.41 -19.48 31.46
CA ARG A 1061 -4.65 -20.26 31.31
C ARG A 1061 -5.07 -20.51 29.86
N PHE A 1062 -4.75 -19.64 28.90
CA PHE A 1062 -5.10 -19.88 27.49
C PHE A 1062 -4.29 -21.03 26.91
N ILE A 1063 -2.99 -21.07 27.22
CA ILE A 1063 -2.08 -22.14 26.80
C ILE A 1063 -2.49 -23.46 27.45
N LEU A 1064 -2.74 -23.45 28.76
CA LEU A 1064 -3.22 -24.63 29.48
C LEU A 1064 -4.58 -25.11 28.96
N GLN A 1065 -5.52 -24.19 28.67
CA GLN A 1065 -6.81 -24.55 28.09
C GLN A 1065 -6.64 -25.20 26.72
N ALA A 1066 -5.73 -24.72 25.87
CA ALA A 1066 -5.48 -25.32 24.56
C ALA A 1066 -5.04 -26.79 24.69
N PHE A 1067 -4.11 -27.09 25.59
CA PHE A 1067 -3.71 -28.47 25.87
C PHE A 1067 -4.84 -29.31 26.47
N LEU A 1068 -5.61 -28.75 27.42
CA LEU A 1068 -6.77 -29.44 28.02
C LEU A 1068 -7.85 -29.82 27.00
N GLU A 1069 -8.05 -28.99 25.97
CA GLU A 1069 -9.02 -29.25 24.90
C GLU A 1069 -8.46 -30.21 23.83
N GLY A 1070 -7.16 -30.54 23.87
CA GLY A 1070 -6.53 -31.54 23.01
C GLY A 1070 -5.64 -30.99 21.88
N ALA A 1071 -5.04 -29.81 22.06
CA ALA A 1071 -3.98 -29.34 21.19
C ALA A 1071 -2.71 -30.20 21.36
N ASP A 1072 -2.05 -30.53 20.26
CA ASP A 1072 -0.78 -31.28 20.27
C ASP A 1072 0.43 -30.36 20.45
N GLY A 1073 0.25 -29.08 20.12
CA GLY A 1073 1.21 -28.01 20.34
C GLY A 1073 0.54 -26.64 20.44
N VAL A 1074 1.21 -25.70 21.07
CA VAL A 1074 0.78 -24.30 21.17
C VAL A 1074 1.89 -23.39 20.66
N PHE A 1075 1.54 -22.52 19.71
CA PHE A 1075 2.45 -21.54 19.13
C PHE A 1075 2.04 -20.13 19.56
N VAL A 1076 3.01 -19.30 19.94
CA VAL A 1076 2.78 -17.87 20.20
C VAL A 1076 3.70 -17.05 19.30
N GLY A 1077 3.10 -16.22 18.45
CA GLY A 1077 3.81 -15.25 17.61
C GLY A 1077 3.67 -13.85 18.17
N GLY A 1078 4.79 -13.14 18.34
CA GLY A 1078 4.83 -11.76 18.81
C GLY A 1078 5.71 -10.83 17.98
N CYS A 1079 5.71 -9.56 18.33
CA CYS A 1079 6.66 -8.58 17.79
C CYS A 1079 8.07 -8.85 18.33
N HIS A 1080 9.10 -8.50 17.54
CA HIS A 1080 10.49 -8.50 18.02
C HIS A 1080 10.64 -7.70 19.31
N ILE A 1081 11.52 -8.18 20.17
CA ILE A 1081 11.88 -7.53 21.43
C ILE A 1081 12.44 -6.14 21.11
N GLY A 1082 11.82 -5.09 21.69
CA GLY A 1082 12.07 -3.69 21.32
C GLY A 1082 11.02 -3.10 20.37
N ASP A 1083 10.45 -3.90 19.46
CA ASP A 1083 9.50 -3.44 18.42
C ASP A 1083 8.02 -3.64 18.82
N CYS A 1084 7.72 -3.79 20.11
CA CYS A 1084 6.35 -4.02 20.55
C CYS A 1084 5.49 -2.77 20.34
N HIS A 1085 4.38 -2.90 19.61
CA HIS A 1085 3.41 -1.80 19.43
C HIS A 1085 2.74 -1.38 20.75
N TYR A 1086 2.86 -2.21 21.79
CA TYR A 1086 2.38 -1.94 23.14
C TYR A 1086 3.50 -1.86 24.18
N LEU A 1087 4.70 -1.44 23.75
CA LEU A 1087 5.89 -1.19 24.57
C LEU A 1087 6.52 -2.45 25.17
N LYS A 1088 5.89 -3.09 26.16
CA LYS A 1088 6.48 -4.25 26.86
C LYS A 1088 5.70 -5.55 26.82
N GLY A 1089 4.52 -5.60 26.21
CA GLY A 1089 3.70 -6.81 26.24
C GLY A 1089 4.31 -8.08 25.61
N ASN A 1090 5.38 -7.96 24.82
CA ASN A 1090 6.18 -9.13 24.40
C ASN A 1090 7.21 -9.58 25.46
N TYR A 1091 7.79 -8.66 26.23
CA TYR A 1091 8.61 -9.00 27.39
C TYR A 1091 7.77 -9.71 28.47
N ASP A 1092 6.56 -9.20 28.74
CA ASP A 1092 5.64 -9.81 29.71
C ASP A 1092 5.18 -11.21 29.26
N MET A 1093 5.06 -11.42 27.94
CA MET A 1093 4.83 -12.75 27.39
C MET A 1093 6.06 -13.64 27.52
N LEU A 1094 7.27 -13.15 27.23
CA LEU A 1094 8.50 -13.91 27.37
C LEU A 1094 8.71 -14.42 28.81
N GLN A 1095 8.43 -13.56 29.79
CA GLN A 1095 8.47 -13.95 31.20
C GLN A 1095 7.47 -15.10 31.47
N ARG A 1096 6.20 -14.93 31.09
CA ARG A 1096 5.17 -15.98 31.26
C ARG A 1096 5.50 -17.27 30.52
N TYR A 1097 6.13 -17.17 29.36
CA TYR A 1097 6.56 -18.31 28.55
C TYR A 1097 7.59 -19.15 29.32
N ASN A 1098 8.63 -18.51 29.86
CA ASN A 1098 9.65 -19.18 30.66
C ASN A 1098 9.04 -19.83 31.91
N GLU A 1099 8.20 -19.10 32.65
CA GLU A 1099 7.53 -19.63 33.84
C GLU A 1099 6.59 -20.81 33.53
N LEU A 1100 5.96 -20.83 32.35
CA LEU A 1100 5.01 -21.87 31.97
C LEU A 1100 5.70 -23.15 31.49
N LYS A 1101 6.92 -23.07 30.93
CA LYS A 1101 7.67 -24.28 30.53
C LYS A 1101 7.91 -25.22 31.71
N ASP A 1102 8.34 -24.69 32.84
CA ASP A 1102 8.54 -25.47 34.07
C ASP A 1102 7.23 -26.10 34.57
N ILE A 1103 6.12 -25.36 34.48
CA ILE A 1103 4.79 -25.84 34.86
C ILE A 1103 4.35 -27.00 33.95
N LEU A 1104 4.53 -26.87 32.63
CA LEU A 1104 4.16 -27.91 31.65
C LEU A 1104 4.87 -29.24 31.95
N GLU A 1105 6.17 -29.20 32.21
CA GLU A 1105 6.94 -30.40 32.57
C GLU A 1105 6.44 -31.03 33.87
N SER A 1106 6.09 -30.21 34.87
CA SER A 1106 5.56 -30.70 36.14
C SER A 1106 4.20 -31.41 36.03
N VAL A 1107 3.40 -31.06 35.02
CA VAL A 1107 2.11 -31.70 34.73
C VAL A 1107 2.19 -32.77 33.63
N GLY A 1108 3.41 -33.17 33.26
CA GLY A 1108 3.62 -34.24 32.30
C GLY A 1108 3.40 -33.85 30.84
N VAL A 1109 3.53 -32.58 30.47
CA VAL A 1109 3.52 -32.12 29.07
C VAL A 1109 4.93 -31.69 28.68
N ASN A 1110 5.47 -32.25 27.60
CA ASN A 1110 6.79 -31.88 27.11
C ASN A 1110 6.81 -30.37 26.75
N SER A 1111 7.74 -29.61 27.33
CA SER A 1111 7.84 -28.17 27.13
C SER A 1111 8.16 -27.78 25.69
N ASP A 1112 8.68 -28.70 24.87
CA ASP A 1112 8.88 -28.53 23.42
C ASP A 1112 7.57 -28.45 22.63
N ARG A 1113 6.43 -28.81 23.23
CA ARG A 1113 5.09 -28.59 22.65
C ARG A 1113 4.63 -27.13 22.71
N TYR A 1114 5.39 -26.26 23.35
CA TYR A 1114 5.06 -24.85 23.52
C TYR A 1114 6.19 -23.96 22.98
N ARG A 1115 5.91 -23.21 21.90
CA ARG A 1115 6.91 -22.38 21.19
C ARG A 1115 6.50 -20.91 21.15
N LEU A 1116 7.46 -20.03 21.44
CA LEU A 1116 7.34 -18.58 21.31
C LEU A 1116 8.30 -18.08 20.25
N GLU A 1117 7.81 -17.31 19.28
CA GLU A 1117 8.59 -16.76 18.18
C GLU A 1117 8.32 -15.27 17.97
N TRP A 1118 9.35 -14.56 17.53
CA TRP A 1118 9.30 -13.15 17.20
C TRP A 1118 9.34 -12.97 15.68
N ILE A 1119 8.29 -12.31 15.16
CA ILE A 1119 8.03 -12.20 13.73
C ILE A 1119 7.48 -10.81 13.46
N SER A 1120 8.20 -10.01 12.67
CA SER A 1120 7.75 -8.71 12.17
C SER A 1120 6.67 -8.85 11.09
N ALA A 1121 5.91 -7.77 10.88
CA ALA A 1121 4.89 -7.71 9.83
C ALA A 1121 5.41 -8.01 8.42
N SER A 1122 6.69 -7.69 8.14
CA SER A 1122 7.33 -7.94 6.85
C SER A 1122 7.94 -9.34 6.70
N GLU A 1123 8.00 -10.13 7.78
CA GLU A 1123 8.76 -11.38 7.83
C GLU A 1123 7.92 -12.61 7.45
N GLY A 1124 7.16 -12.54 6.37
CA GLY A 1124 6.32 -13.65 5.91
C GLY A 1124 7.10 -14.95 5.64
N LYS A 1125 8.32 -14.84 5.12
CA LYS A 1125 9.20 -16.00 4.87
C LYS A 1125 9.64 -16.67 6.17
N ARG A 1126 10.01 -15.87 7.18
CA ARG A 1126 10.34 -16.37 8.52
C ARG A 1126 9.13 -17.08 9.13
N PHE A 1127 7.94 -16.47 9.04
CA PHE A 1127 6.70 -17.08 9.53
C PHE A 1127 6.49 -18.48 8.94
N SER A 1128 6.62 -18.62 7.62
CA SER A 1128 6.52 -19.90 6.92
C SER A 1128 7.51 -20.94 7.43
N GLN A 1129 8.77 -20.53 7.64
CA GLN A 1129 9.86 -21.40 8.10
C GLN A 1129 9.63 -21.88 9.53
N VAL A 1130 9.38 -20.97 10.48
CA VAL A 1130 9.20 -21.33 11.90
C VAL A 1130 7.96 -22.18 12.15
N VAL A 1131 6.88 -21.96 11.40
CA VAL A 1131 5.68 -22.80 11.46
C VAL A 1131 6.00 -24.21 10.95
N THR A 1132 6.72 -24.32 9.83
CA THR A 1132 7.09 -25.62 9.25
C THR A 1132 8.00 -26.41 10.20
N GLU A 1133 9.02 -25.75 10.75
CA GLU A 1133 9.91 -26.35 11.77
C GLU A 1133 9.12 -26.85 12.98
N PHE A 1134 8.22 -26.02 13.51
CA PHE A 1134 7.45 -26.39 14.70
C PHE A 1134 6.50 -27.54 14.43
N VAL A 1135 5.82 -27.57 13.27
CA VAL A 1135 4.96 -28.70 12.89
C VAL A 1135 5.76 -30.00 12.81
N ASN A 1136 6.97 -29.98 12.24
CA ASN A 1136 7.82 -31.15 12.16
C ASN A 1136 8.26 -31.63 13.55
N GLN A 1137 8.63 -30.69 14.44
CA GLN A 1137 8.96 -30.99 15.83
C GLN A 1137 7.79 -31.69 16.57
N ILE A 1138 6.56 -31.19 16.42
CA ILE A 1138 5.40 -31.83 17.07
C ILE A 1138 5.06 -33.19 16.44
N LYS A 1139 5.29 -33.37 15.13
CA LYS A 1139 5.13 -34.69 14.48
C LYS A 1139 6.08 -35.73 15.08
N GLU A 1140 7.32 -35.35 15.39
CA GLU A 1140 8.30 -36.25 16.03
C GLU A 1140 7.88 -36.64 17.46
N LEU A 1141 7.26 -35.72 18.21
CA LEU A 1141 6.72 -35.99 19.54
C LEU A 1141 5.44 -36.83 19.53
N GLY A 1142 4.77 -36.93 18.38
CA GLY A 1142 3.48 -37.59 18.25
C GLY A 1142 2.33 -36.83 18.93
N PRO A 1143 1.08 -37.33 18.80
CA PRO A 1143 -0.09 -36.69 19.40
C PRO A 1143 -0.04 -36.71 20.93
N LEU A 1144 -0.53 -35.65 21.56
CA LEU A 1144 -0.58 -35.56 23.03
C LEU A 1144 -1.63 -36.53 23.58
N SER A 1145 -1.21 -37.44 24.47
CA SER A 1145 -2.12 -38.39 25.09
C SER A 1145 -2.97 -37.73 26.18
N LYS A 1146 -4.14 -38.31 26.52
CA LYS A 1146 -4.98 -37.83 27.64
C LYS A 1146 -4.27 -37.87 29.00
N THR A 1147 -3.20 -38.63 29.13
CA THR A 1147 -2.39 -38.75 30.35
C THR A 1147 -1.09 -37.95 30.30
N GLY A 1148 -0.90 -37.10 29.29
CA GLY A 1148 0.34 -36.35 29.06
C GLY A 1148 1.39 -37.13 28.26
N ASP A 1149 2.58 -36.56 28.10
CA ASP A 1149 3.77 -37.19 27.56
C ASP A 1149 4.39 -38.16 28.61
N LYS A 1150 4.91 -39.30 28.15
CA LYS A 1150 5.72 -40.18 29.01
C LYS A 1150 7.11 -39.56 29.18
N ILE A 1151 7.25 -38.60 30.09
CA ILE A 1151 8.54 -37.94 30.35
C ILE A 1151 9.44 -38.90 31.15
N GLU A 1152 10.47 -39.47 30.51
CA GLU A 1152 11.57 -40.12 31.23
C GLU A 1152 12.33 -39.04 32.02
N LYS A 1153 12.31 -39.13 33.35
CA LYS A 1153 13.08 -38.22 34.20
C LYS A 1153 14.57 -38.33 33.85
N LYS A 1154 15.12 -37.31 33.18
CA LYS A 1154 16.58 -37.16 33.08
C LYS A 1154 17.15 -37.04 34.50
N GLU A 1155 17.99 -37.98 34.90
CA GLU A 1155 18.75 -37.89 36.14
C GLU A 1155 19.58 -36.59 36.11
N LYS A 1156 19.33 -35.71 37.08
CA LYS A 1156 20.18 -34.53 37.31
C LYS A 1156 21.57 -35.04 37.66
N VAL A 1157 22.49 -34.99 36.71
CA VAL A 1157 23.93 -35.06 37.00
C VAL A 1157 24.25 -33.86 37.89
N LYS A 1158 24.51 -34.13 39.16
CA LYS A 1158 25.18 -33.20 40.07
C LYS A 1158 26.60 -33.01 39.55
N GLU A 1159 26.88 -31.89 38.91
CA GLU A 1159 28.23 -31.34 38.90
C GLU A 1159 28.36 -30.30 40.00
N SER A 1160 29.39 -30.51 40.81
CA SER A 1160 29.69 -29.90 42.09
C SER A 1160 30.50 -28.60 41.96
N ALA A 1161 30.08 -27.61 42.75
CA ALA A 1161 30.82 -26.43 43.26
C ALA A 1161 31.41 -25.43 42.25
#